data_AF-A0A3Q2XST8-F1
#
_entry.id   AF-A0A3Q2XST8-F1
#
_cell.length_a   1.000
_cell.length_b   1.000
_cell.length_c   1.000
_cell.angle_alpha   90.00
_cell.angle_beta   90.00
_cell.angle_gamma   90.00
#
_symmetry.space_group_name_H-M   'P 1'
#
loop_
_entity.id
_entity.type
_entity.pdbx_description
1 polymer ?
#
loop_
_entity_poly.entity_id
_entity_poly.type
_entity_poly.pdbx_seq_one_letter_code
_entity_poly.pdbx_strand_id
1 'polypeptide(L)'
;MGNQAGRQEETNTGCQATKKSGIPAPREIPSSITRDRISLRDQLRSSSSKRIVSSASTSSLSTLAKQTRSSTKCRGEAEAQERGLLECQVKELLAEVKAKDLEISNLRVELQRGKNKASTSSPLPSPVSLSPQDLSAEQEGKLAEALVLVQELKEKNAKFQRELANLREENQVLKRRLLSFETLPLSGSPPKPHNGLPSDSSPSASLIKTSIYSSSVKDSPSPDSSEFEKIPRSESGSSNVSSEAIAGGHHMSVQSLTEQIHKMEENHHSTAEELQATLQELADQQQVVQELTTENERLAEEKSLLQTSLQQQRERLELLSQKNEALASRLQEQAQSEDEFRSQGPRLVELEQRYAELVESSRFEREKLVNIQQQLTSSLRALEEEHQEAQGQVHGLREEMDRLHGQLNRELEARGEAAQSAEEQRAAADCLRVENSRLKAQVDIERQKVGELKAMQSTSDSTELQRLLKTAHAERDRLELELTQLRQDLLRAHDETEHVQASMSKVEAKGQQVQERAEMREEELTKRLSALEEAGIVAEKQVKDMKETIFELEDQVEQQRAINLHTNQTVLDLENLVKKLEEQKFEAERQLKIVSRQMKEEKDEWHQFQADLQTAVVVANDIKVEAQQELRTLRRQLQEEQDRSAKLSLDLEALQGVRIVPGATFDTKTAVEGH
;
A
#
# COMPACT_ATOMS: atom_id res chain seq x y z
N MET A 1 43.03 36.56 -29.01
CA MET A 1 44.18 37.00 -29.82
C MET A 1 44.76 35.76 -30.48
N GLY A 2 44.73 35.64 -31.82
CA GLY A 2 45.11 34.40 -32.55
C GLY A 2 44.06 33.27 -32.39
N ASN A 3 43.48 32.60 -33.40
CA ASN A 3 43.71 32.45 -34.85
C ASN A 3 44.98 31.69 -35.30
N GLN A 4 44.86 30.37 -35.48
CA GLN A 4 45.06 29.60 -36.74
C GLN A 4 44.55 28.15 -36.47
N ALA A 5 43.79 27.43 -37.32
CA ALA A 5 43.65 27.33 -38.77
C ALA A 5 44.66 26.38 -39.45
N GLY A 6 44.14 25.25 -39.97
CA GLY A 6 44.87 24.24 -40.74
C GLY A 6 43.86 23.24 -41.34
N ARG A 7 43.82 23.17 -42.68
CA ARG A 7 42.88 22.36 -43.49
C ARG A 7 43.57 22.04 -44.81
N GLN A 8 43.36 20.85 -45.36
CA GLN A 8 43.25 20.46 -46.79
C GLN A 8 43.17 18.90 -46.79
N GLU A 9 42.19 18.24 -47.42
CA GLU A 9 42.03 17.95 -48.87
C GLU A 9 43.04 16.86 -49.34
N GLU A 10 42.70 15.89 -50.21
CA GLU A 10 41.81 16.00 -51.39
C GLU A 10 41.28 14.63 -51.93
N THR A 11 39.96 14.52 -52.20
CA THR A 11 39.23 13.72 -53.25
C THR A 11 39.55 12.21 -53.49
N ASN A 12 38.91 11.40 -54.39
CA ASN A 12 37.90 11.52 -55.48
C ASN A 12 37.29 10.10 -55.79
N THR A 13 36.25 9.78 -56.61
CA THR A 13 35.33 10.49 -57.55
C THR A 13 34.00 9.71 -57.74
N GLY A 14 32.85 10.38 -57.82
CA GLY A 14 31.68 10.00 -58.66
C GLY A 14 30.73 8.86 -58.21
N CYS A 15 29.50 8.71 -58.74
CA CYS A 15 28.65 9.57 -59.60
C CYS A 15 27.21 8.95 -59.60
N GLN A 16 26.08 9.56 -60.00
CA GLN A 16 25.71 10.80 -60.72
C GLN A 16 24.63 11.58 -59.88
N ALA A 17 24.34 12.88 -60.05
CA ALA A 17 23.64 13.60 -61.14
C ALA A 17 22.22 13.03 -61.46
N THR A 18 21.09 13.76 -61.34
CA THR A 18 20.79 15.21 -61.12
C THR A 18 19.49 15.33 -60.25
N LYS A 19 18.91 16.48 -59.80
CA LYS A 19 18.69 17.82 -60.40
C LYS A 19 18.52 18.96 -59.35
N LYS A 20 18.46 20.18 -59.91
CA LYS A 20 18.02 21.52 -59.41
C LYS A 20 16.62 21.54 -58.75
N SER A 21 16.19 22.53 -57.93
CA SER A 21 16.82 23.71 -57.28
C SER A 21 15.77 24.48 -56.43
N GLY A 22 16.19 25.24 -55.39
CA GLY A 22 15.49 26.48 -54.97
C GLY A 22 14.85 26.53 -53.57
N ILE A 23 15.36 27.45 -52.74
CA ILE A 23 14.85 28.00 -51.46
C ILE A 23 14.37 29.45 -51.78
N PRO A 24 13.48 30.20 -51.05
CA PRO A 24 12.87 30.02 -49.70
C PRO A 24 11.32 30.17 -49.64
N ALA A 25 10.75 30.28 -48.43
CA ALA A 25 9.34 30.57 -48.12
C ALA A 25 8.97 32.08 -48.08
N PRO A 26 7.67 32.45 -48.19
CA PRO A 26 7.12 33.78 -47.90
C PRO A 26 6.26 33.85 -46.62
N ARG A 27 5.78 35.06 -46.28
CA ARG A 27 4.94 35.40 -45.10
C ARG A 27 3.56 35.98 -45.50
N GLU A 28 2.76 36.25 -44.46
CA GLU A 28 1.77 37.34 -44.32
C GLU A 28 0.30 37.12 -44.77
N ILE A 29 -0.57 38.03 -44.31
CA ILE A 29 -2.02 37.88 -44.05
C ILE A 29 -2.74 39.14 -44.57
N PRO A 30 -3.98 39.08 -45.09
CA PRO A 30 -5.07 39.72 -44.32
C PRO A 30 -6.50 39.13 -44.48
N SER A 31 -7.26 39.27 -43.40
CA SER A 31 -8.70 39.56 -43.25
C SER A 31 -9.71 39.38 -44.40
N SER A 32 -10.88 38.83 -44.04
CA SER A 32 -12.17 39.37 -44.48
C SER A 32 -13.01 39.78 -43.25
N ILE A 33 -13.85 40.81 -43.39
CA ILE A 33 -14.69 41.34 -42.31
C ILE A 33 -16.04 41.78 -42.88
N THR A 34 -17.12 41.24 -42.32
CA THR A 34 -18.45 41.89 -42.34
C THR A 34 -19.28 41.35 -41.17
N ARG A 35 -19.60 42.23 -40.22
CA ARG A 35 -20.89 42.13 -39.52
C ARG A 35 -21.94 42.66 -40.45
N ASP A 36 -23.15 42.12 -40.38
CA ASP A 36 -24.33 42.92 -40.67
C ASP A 36 -25.10 43.23 -39.39
N ARG A 37 -25.66 44.44 -39.34
CA ARG A 37 -26.51 44.94 -38.27
C ARG A 37 -27.70 45.61 -38.93
N ILE A 38 -28.90 45.08 -38.72
CA ILE A 38 -30.11 45.88 -38.85
C ILE A 38 -30.57 46.26 -37.45
N SER A 39 -30.79 47.55 -37.25
CA SER A 39 -31.09 48.17 -35.97
C SER A 39 -32.35 49.01 -36.13
N LEU A 40 -33.40 48.70 -35.36
CA LEU A 40 -34.50 49.61 -35.09
C LEU A 40 -34.68 49.80 -33.58
N ARG A 41 -35.28 50.92 -33.22
CA ARG A 41 -35.02 51.64 -31.97
C ARG A 41 -36.32 52.18 -31.38
N ASP A 42 -36.39 52.21 -30.04
CA ASP A 42 -37.28 52.95 -29.15
C ASP A 42 -38.61 53.49 -29.73
N GLN A 43 -39.75 53.09 -29.14
CA GLN A 43 -40.58 54.07 -28.39
C GLN A 43 -41.78 53.48 -27.59
N LEU A 44 -42.03 54.15 -26.46
CA LEU A 44 -43.31 54.34 -25.74
C LEU A 44 -44.05 53.17 -25.03
N ARG A 45 -43.95 53.23 -23.68
CA ARG A 45 -45.05 53.34 -22.68
C ARG A 45 -45.96 52.14 -22.34
N SER A 46 -45.90 51.80 -21.04
CA SER A 46 -47.05 51.59 -20.12
C SER A 46 -47.90 50.31 -20.23
N SER A 47 -48.53 49.77 -19.18
CA SER A 47 -48.34 49.91 -17.70
C SER A 47 -49.35 48.99 -16.96
N SER A 48 -49.06 48.58 -15.72
CA SER A 48 -50.01 47.92 -14.77
C SER A 48 -50.41 46.46 -15.14
N SER A 49 -50.77 45.56 -14.22
CA SER A 49 -50.78 45.63 -12.74
C SER A 49 -50.93 44.23 -12.09
N LYS A 50 -50.18 43.95 -11.01
CA LYS A 50 -50.59 43.12 -9.83
C LYS A 50 -50.75 41.58 -10.07
N ARG A 51 -50.54 40.67 -9.10
CA ARG A 51 -50.12 40.75 -7.67
C ARG A 51 -49.69 39.37 -7.12
N ILE A 52 -48.73 39.33 -6.17
CA ILE A 52 -48.47 38.22 -5.19
C ILE A 52 -47.90 36.94 -5.90
N VAL A 53 -47.03 36.05 -5.36
CA VAL A 53 -46.72 35.56 -4.00
C VAL A 53 -45.21 35.68 -3.66
N SER A 54 -44.88 35.74 -2.37
CA SER A 54 -43.50 35.69 -1.85
C SER A 54 -42.92 34.27 -1.87
N SER A 55 -41.66 34.13 -2.26
CA SER A 55 -40.82 32.96 -1.97
C SER A 55 -39.59 33.39 -1.17
N ALA A 56 -39.27 32.66 -0.10
CA ALA A 56 -38.12 32.92 0.76
C ALA A 56 -37.08 31.82 0.57
N SER A 57 -35.93 32.16 -0.02
CA SER A 57 -34.84 31.22 -0.27
C SER A 57 -33.50 31.73 0.26
N THR A 58 -32.87 30.88 1.07
CA THR A 58 -31.41 30.68 1.15
C THR A 58 -30.50 31.91 1.31
N SER A 59 -30.20 32.24 2.56
CA SER A 59 -28.88 32.73 3.02
C SER A 59 -28.63 32.17 4.44
N SER A 60 -27.41 31.93 4.93
CA SER A 60 -26.13 32.48 4.50
C SER A 60 -24.97 31.46 4.53
N LEU A 61 -24.20 31.48 3.45
CA LEU A 61 -22.74 31.71 3.39
C LEU A 61 -21.75 30.83 4.18
N SER A 62 -20.94 30.15 3.38
CA SER A 62 -19.56 29.76 3.60
C SER A 62 -18.65 30.85 4.21
N THR A 63 -18.06 30.52 5.36
CA THR A 63 -16.70 30.90 5.78
C THR A 63 -16.10 29.63 6.43
N LEU A 64 -14.79 29.45 6.64
CA LEU A 64 -13.65 30.37 6.68
C LEU A 64 -12.38 29.64 6.20
N ALA A 65 -11.50 30.32 5.46
CA ALA A 65 -10.17 29.80 5.12
C ALA A 65 -9.08 30.49 5.95
N LYS A 66 -8.12 29.70 6.45
CA LYS A 66 -6.86 30.10 7.12
C LYS A 66 -6.97 30.89 8.44
N GLN A 67 -6.68 30.22 9.56
CA GLN A 67 -5.83 30.80 10.62
C GLN A 67 -5.11 29.73 11.45
N THR A 68 -4.17 30.16 12.29
CA THR A 68 -3.05 29.35 12.80
C THR A 68 -3.15 29.02 14.29
N ARG A 69 -2.76 27.79 14.66
CA ARG A 69 -2.34 27.30 16.00
C ARG A 69 -3.28 27.44 17.22
N SER A 70 -3.48 26.28 17.86
CA SER A 70 -3.64 26.04 19.31
C SER A 70 -4.80 26.67 20.11
N SER A 71 -5.73 25.81 20.58
CA SER A 71 -6.08 25.69 22.01
C SER A 71 -6.92 24.42 22.27
N THR A 72 -6.78 23.76 23.43
CA THR A 72 -7.43 22.47 23.74
C THR A 72 -8.38 22.55 24.95
N LYS A 73 -9.64 22.99 24.73
CA LYS A 73 -10.82 22.70 25.58
C LYS A 73 -12.11 23.29 24.98
N CYS A 74 -13.03 22.42 24.52
CA CYS A 74 -14.50 22.62 24.48
C CYS A 74 -15.21 21.44 23.76
N ARG A 75 -15.12 20.21 24.30
CA ARG A 75 -15.70 19.02 23.63
C ARG A 75 -17.18 18.80 23.94
N GLY A 76 -17.60 19.02 25.19
CA GLY A 76 -18.93 18.59 25.68
C GLY A 76 -20.13 19.40 25.18
N GLU A 77 -19.97 20.70 24.89
CA GLU A 77 -21.10 21.53 24.41
C GLU A 77 -21.43 21.23 22.95
N ALA A 78 -20.41 20.94 22.12
CA ALA A 78 -20.60 20.51 20.74
C ALA A 78 -21.36 19.17 20.67
N GLU A 79 -20.93 18.18 21.46
CA GLU A 79 -21.61 16.86 21.55
C GLU A 79 -23.07 16.99 22.02
N ALA A 80 -23.37 17.93 22.93
CA ALA A 80 -24.73 18.20 23.38
C ALA A 80 -25.60 18.86 22.30
N GLN A 81 -25.04 19.80 21.52
CA GLN A 81 -25.74 20.47 20.42
C GLN A 81 -25.97 19.52 19.23
N GLU A 82 -24.97 18.71 18.88
CA GLU A 82 -25.06 17.65 17.87
C GLU A 82 -26.14 16.63 18.24
N ARG A 83 -26.14 16.16 19.49
CA ARG A 83 -27.21 15.30 20.02
C ARG A 83 -28.58 15.94 19.92
N GLY A 84 -28.71 17.23 20.21
CA GLY A 84 -29.96 17.97 20.08
C GLY A 84 -30.49 18.00 18.65
N LEU A 85 -29.61 18.18 17.66
CA LEU A 85 -29.95 18.13 16.23
C LEU A 85 -30.38 16.72 15.79
N LEU A 86 -29.63 15.69 16.19
CA LEU A 86 -29.97 14.28 15.92
C LEU A 86 -31.31 13.87 16.56
N GLU A 87 -31.58 14.31 17.80
CA GLU A 87 -32.87 14.08 18.45
C GLU A 87 -34.03 14.86 17.81
N CYS A 88 -33.78 15.90 17.01
CA CYS A 88 -34.80 16.54 16.17
C CYS A 88 -34.99 15.78 14.85
N GLN A 89 -33.90 15.43 14.16
CA GLN A 89 -33.95 14.68 12.90
C GLN A 89 -34.63 13.31 13.06
N VAL A 90 -34.41 12.62 14.19
CA VAL A 90 -35.13 11.37 14.52
C VAL A 90 -36.64 11.61 14.71
N LYS A 91 -37.06 12.76 15.25
CA LYS A 91 -38.49 13.10 15.41
C LYS A 91 -39.14 13.42 14.06
N GLU A 92 -38.42 14.07 13.16
CA GLU A 92 -38.88 14.37 11.79
C GLU A 92 -39.03 13.07 10.97
N LEU A 93 -38.01 12.19 10.98
CA LEU A 93 -38.10 10.88 10.33
C LEU A 93 -39.23 10.02 10.91
N LEU A 94 -39.47 10.05 12.23
CA LEU A 94 -40.61 9.37 12.86
C LEU A 94 -41.98 10.00 12.53
N ALA A 95 -42.02 11.25 12.09
CA ALA A 95 -43.24 11.88 11.58
C ALA A 95 -43.46 11.51 10.10
N GLU A 96 -42.40 11.47 9.30
CA GLU A 96 -42.46 11.09 7.89
C GLU A 96 -42.82 9.61 7.70
N VAL A 97 -42.27 8.69 8.50
CA VAL A 97 -42.70 7.27 8.51
C VAL A 97 -44.20 7.16 8.80
N LYS A 98 -44.74 7.92 9.76
CA LYS A 98 -46.19 7.92 10.06
C LYS A 98 -47.03 8.52 8.93
N ALA A 99 -46.52 9.52 8.22
CA ALA A 99 -47.18 10.05 7.02
C ALA A 99 -47.23 8.99 5.91
N LYS A 100 -46.12 8.26 5.69
CA LYS A 100 -46.02 7.18 4.71
C LYS A 100 -46.88 5.97 5.07
N ASP A 101 -47.00 5.60 6.35
CA ASP A 101 -47.95 4.56 6.81
C ASP A 101 -49.41 4.94 6.51
N LEU A 102 -49.78 6.22 6.68
CA LEU A 102 -51.12 6.72 6.34
C LEU A 102 -51.36 6.74 4.82
N GLU A 103 -50.35 7.09 4.03
CA GLU A 103 -50.38 7.04 2.56
C GLU A 103 -50.57 5.60 2.06
N ILE A 104 -49.79 4.63 2.58
CA ILE A 104 -49.93 3.20 2.30
C ILE A 104 -51.31 2.68 2.71
N SER A 105 -51.85 3.14 3.85
CA SER A 105 -53.20 2.79 4.30
C SER A 105 -54.28 3.28 3.32
N ASN A 106 -54.19 4.54 2.86
CA ASN A 106 -55.10 5.10 1.86
C ASN A 106 -55.00 4.35 0.53
N LEU A 107 -53.78 4.10 0.03
CA LEU A 107 -53.55 3.34 -1.21
C LEU A 107 -54.13 1.92 -1.14
N ARG A 108 -54.05 1.24 0.03
CA ARG A 108 -54.69 -0.07 0.25
C ARG A 108 -56.22 0.01 0.21
N VAL A 109 -56.83 1.06 0.77
CA VAL A 109 -58.28 1.31 0.70
C VAL A 109 -58.71 1.63 -0.74
N GLU A 110 -57.90 2.35 -1.50
CA GLU A 110 -58.16 2.72 -2.88
C GLU A 110 -58.01 1.54 -3.84
N LEU A 111 -57.00 0.67 -3.65
CA LEU A 111 -56.86 -0.59 -4.37
C LEU A 111 -58.05 -1.54 -4.11
N GLN A 112 -58.55 -1.64 -2.87
CA GLN A 112 -59.77 -2.38 -2.57
C GLN A 112 -61.01 -1.76 -3.26
N ARG A 113 -61.10 -0.43 -3.31
CA ARG A 113 -62.16 0.29 -4.02
C ARG A 113 -62.10 0.08 -5.54
N GLY A 114 -60.91 -0.02 -6.12
CA GLY A 114 -60.68 -0.39 -7.52
C GLY A 114 -61.07 -1.84 -7.81
N LYS A 115 -60.63 -2.78 -6.97
CA LYS A 115 -60.95 -4.22 -7.07
C LYS A 115 -62.46 -4.46 -7.05
N ASN A 116 -63.19 -3.79 -6.15
CA ASN A 116 -64.65 -3.87 -6.06
C ASN A 116 -65.39 -3.20 -7.24
N LYS A 117 -64.71 -2.41 -8.08
CA LYS A 117 -65.28 -1.80 -9.31
C LYS A 117 -65.09 -2.66 -10.56
N ALA A 118 -64.09 -3.56 -10.57
CA ALA A 118 -63.81 -4.43 -11.71
C ALA A 118 -64.82 -5.57 -11.89
N SER A 119 -65.61 -5.90 -10.86
CA SER A 119 -66.50 -7.07 -10.86
C SER A 119 -67.87 -6.85 -11.54
N THR A 120 -68.18 -5.67 -12.10
CA THR A 120 -69.52 -5.36 -12.63
C THR A 120 -69.51 -4.54 -13.92
N SER A 121 -69.20 -5.15 -15.06
CA SER A 121 -69.54 -4.61 -16.39
C SER A 121 -69.68 -5.70 -17.45
N SER A 122 -70.85 -5.79 -18.08
CA SER A 122 -71.14 -6.59 -19.28
C SER A 122 -71.14 -5.69 -20.55
N PRO A 123 -71.17 -6.24 -21.78
CA PRO A 123 -70.44 -5.66 -22.91
C PRO A 123 -71.26 -4.78 -23.88
N LEU A 124 -70.54 -4.03 -24.71
CA LEU A 124 -71.01 -3.28 -25.89
C LEU A 124 -69.81 -3.00 -26.83
N PRO A 125 -69.99 -2.57 -28.09
CA PRO A 125 -70.34 -3.42 -29.22
C PRO A 125 -69.21 -3.52 -30.29
N SER A 126 -69.43 -4.35 -31.31
CA SER A 126 -68.49 -4.58 -32.42
C SER A 126 -68.35 -3.39 -33.40
N PRO A 127 -67.16 -3.15 -33.99
CA PRO A 127 -66.94 -2.11 -34.99
C PRO A 127 -67.46 -2.48 -36.41
N VAL A 128 -67.55 -1.48 -37.28
CA VAL A 128 -68.08 -1.56 -38.65
C VAL A 128 -66.94 -1.71 -39.67
N SER A 129 -67.17 -2.50 -40.73
CA SER A 129 -66.22 -2.69 -41.85
C SER A 129 -66.04 -1.44 -42.71
N LEU A 130 -64.81 -1.18 -43.16
CA LEU A 130 -64.51 -0.32 -44.31
C LEU A 130 -63.59 -1.06 -45.30
N SER A 131 -63.61 -0.63 -46.56
CA SER A 131 -63.06 -1.36 -47.72
C SER A 131 -61.56 -1.12 -47.98
N PRO A 132 -60.84 -2.08 -48.57
CA PRO A 132 -59.39 -1.97 -48.80
C PRO A 132 -59.05 -1.37 -50.17
N GLN A 133 -58.24 -0.30 -50.21
CA GLN A 133 -57.44 0.00 -51.43
C GLN A 133 -56.13 0.78 -51.22
N ASP A 134 -55.99 1.65 -50.21
CA ASP A 134 -54.84 2.59 -50.13
C ASP A 134 -53.64 2.15 -49.27
N LEU A 135 -53.64 0.94 -48.69
CA LEU A 135 -52.67 0.55 -47.63
C LEU A 135 -51.37 -0.14 -48.13
N SER A 136 -51.20 -0.42 -49.42
CA SER A 136 -50.11 -1.31 -49.88
C SER A 136 -48.70 -0.73 -49.67
N ALA A 137 -48.49 0.55 -49.97
CA ALA A 137 -47.15 1.13 -50.06
C ALA A 137 -46.44 1.32 -48.69
N GLU A 138 -47.15 1.81 -47.67
CA GLU A 138 -46.55 1.94 -46.33
C GLU A 138 -46.28 0.59 -45.67
N GLN A 139 -47.11 -0.42 -45.94
CA GLN A 139 -46.99 -1.73 -45.31
C GLN A 139 -45.78 -2.51 -45.85
N GLU A 140 -45.48 -2.38 -47.15
CA GLU A 140 -44.25 -2.92 -47.74
C GLU A 140 -43.00 -2.20 -47.22
N GLY A 141 -43.03 -0.87 -47.06
CA GLY A 141 -41.93 -0.10 -46.48
C GLY A 141 -41.58 -0.55 -45.05
N LYS A 142 -42.60 -0.68 -44.18
CA LYS A 142 -42.43 -1.15 -42.80
C LYS A 142 -41.96 -2.61 -42.73
N LEU A 143 -42.35 -3.46 -43.68
CA LEU A 143 -41.82 -4.82 -43.80
C LEU A 143 -40.34 -4.84 -44.25
N ALA A 144 -39.94 -3.94 -45.15
CA ALA A 144 -38.54 -3.82 -45.58
C ALA A 144 -37.64 -3.37 -44.42
N GLU A 145 -38.04 -2.35 -43.65
CA GLU A 145 -37.31 -1.91 -42.45
C GLU A 145 -37.22 -3.02 -41.39
N ALA A 146 -38.31 -3.74 -41.14
CA ALA A 146 -38.31 -4.88 -40.22
C ALA A 146 -37.35 -6.00 -40.67
N LEU A 147 -37.25 -6.28 -41.97
CA LEU A 147 -36.30 -7.25 -42.52
C LEU A 147 -34.85 -6.78 -42.36
N VAL A 148 -34.55 -5.49 -42.56
CA VAL A 148 -33.22 -4.91 -42.32
C VAL A 148 -32.85 -4.99 -40.83
N LEU A 149 -33.77 -4.66 -39.93
CA LEU A 149 -33.53 -4.75 -38.48
C LEU A 149 -33.28 -6.21 -38.03
N VAL A 150 -34.02 -7.18 -38.60
CA VAL A 150 -33.78 -8.61 -38.36
C VAL A 150 -32.44 -9.08 -38.95
N GLN A 151 -31.99 -8.50 -40.07
CA GLN A 151 -30.66 -8.77 -40.64
C GLN A 151 -29.55 -8.25 -39.71
N GLU A 152 -29.64 -7.00 -39.25
CA GLU A 152 -28.70 -6.45 -38.27
C GLU A 152 -28.66 -7.25 -36.96
N LEU A 153 -29.81 -7.67 -36.45
CA LEU A 153 -29.89 -8.47 -35.21
C LEU A 153 -29.21 -9.83 -35.39
N LYS A 154 -29.32 -10.46 -36.57
CA LYS A 154 -28.57 -11.68 -36.89
C LYS A 154 -27.06 -11.44 -36.95
N GLU A 155 -26.61 -10.34 -37.55
CA GLU A 155 -25.18 -9.99 -37.63
C GLU A 155 -24.60 -9.64 -36.25
N LYS A 156 -25.33 -8.88 -35.43
CA LYS A 156 -25.00 -8.58 -34.03
C LYS A 156 -24.91 -9.86 -33.20
N ASN A 157 -25.86 -10.78 -33.35
CA ASN A 157 -25.82 -12.09 -32.68
C ASN A 157 -24.62 -12.94 -33.15
N ALA A 158 -24.34 -12.98 -34.47
CA ALA A 158 -23.15 -13.65 -35.01
C ALA A 158 -21.83 -13.01 -34.55
N LYS A 159 -21.80 -11.70 -34.26
CA LYS A 159 -20.67 -11.03 -33.62
C LYS A 159 -20.49 -11.50 -32.17
N PHE A 160 -21.56 -11.48 -31.36
CA PHE A 160 -21.52 -11.95 -29.98
C PHE A 160 -21.14 -13.44 -29.87
N GLN A 161 -21.60 -14.30 -30.78
CA GLN A 161 -21.21 -15.72 -30.80
C GLN A 161 -19.70 -15.90 -31.07
N ARG A 162 -19.10 -15.07 -31.94
CA ARG A 162 -17.65 -15.08 -32.20
C ARG A 162 -16.86 -14.53 -31.02
N GLU A 163 -17.34 -13.48 -30.37
CA GLU A 163 -16.73 -12.91 -29.17
C GLU A 163 -16.78 -13.89 -27.99
N LEU A 164 -17.90 -14.59 -27.81
CA LEU A 164 -18.05 -15.72 -26.89
C LEU A 164 -17.22 -16.96 -27.27
N ALA A 165 -16.72 -17.08 -28.49
CA ALA A 165 -15.75 -18.11 -28.86
C ALA A 165 -14.33 -17.67 -28.44
N ASN A 166 -13.93 -16.45 -28.78
CA ASN A 166 -12.65 -15.86 -28.40
C ASN A 166 -12.45 -15.86 -26.87
N LEU A 167 -13.46 -15.43 -26.10
CA LEU A 167 -13.42 -15.43 -24.63
C LEU A 167 -13.30 -16.84 -24.04
N ARG A 168 -13.83 -17.88 -24.71
CA ARG A 168 -13.64 -19.28 -24.29
C ARG A 168 -12.22 -19.76 -24.59
N GLU A 169 -11.64 -19.38 -25.71
CA GLU A 169 -10.24 -19.69 -26.04
C GLU A 169 -9.28 -19.00 -25.08
N GLU A 170 -9.47 -17.70 -24.80
CA GLU A 170 -8.69 -16.98 -23.79
C GLU A 170 -8.82 -17.62 -22.41
N ASN A 171 -10.03 -18.01 -21.99
CA ASN A 171 -10.22 -18.74 -20.73
C ASN A 171 -9.48 -20.10 -20.71
N GLN A 172 -9.36 -20.79 -21.85
CA GLN A 172 -8.52 -21.99 -21.99
C GLN A 172 -7.01 -21.68 -22.01
N VAL A 173 -6.57 -20.54 -22.53
CA VAL A 173 -5.16 -20.08 -22.42
C VAL A 173 -4.83 -19.76 -20.96
N LEU A 174 -5.71 -19.04 -20.26
CA LEU A 174 -5.55 -18.70 -18.84
C LEU A 174 -5.54 -19.95 -17.95
N LYS A 175 -6.43 -20.93 -18.20
CA LYS A 175 -6.41 -22.24 -17.51
C LYS A 175 -5.12 -23.02 -17.76
N ARG A 176 -4.60 -23.03 -18.99
CA ARG A 176 -3.29 -23.65 -19.30
C ARG A 176 -2.14 -22.93 -18.59
N ARG A 177 -2.17 -21.60 -18.49
CA ARG A 177 -1.19 -20.82 -17.71
C ARG A 177 -1.26 -21.14 -16.23
N LEU A 178 -2.46 -21.20 -15.64
CA LEU A 178 -2.65 -21.56 -14.23
C LEU A 178 -2.07 -22.95 -13.92
N LEU A 179 -2.40 -23.96 -14.74
CA LEU A 179 -1.84 -25.32 -14.62
C LEU A 179 -0.30 -25.34 -14.79
N SER A 180 0.28 -24.45 -15.60
CA SER A 180 1.73 -24.33 -15.73
C SER A 180 2.42 -23.66 -14.52
N PHE A 181 1.72 -22.82 -13.76
CA PHE A 181 2.20 -22.32 -12.46
C PHE A 181 2.03 -23.37 -11.36
N GLU A 182 0.94 -24.12 -11.37
CA GLU A 182 0.61 -25.19 -10.41
C GLU A 182 1.54 -26.41 -10.52
N THR A 183 2.33 -26.52 -11.59
CA THR A 183 3.28 -27.61 -11.85
C THR A 183 4.76 -27.25 -11.64
N LEU A 184 5.08 -26.05 -11.15
CA LEU A 184 6.45 -25.72 -10.69
C LEU A 184 6.71 -26.33 -9.30
N PRO A 185 7.78 -27.14 -9.11
CA PRO A 185 8.05 -27.78 -7.82
C PRO A 185 8.64 -26.80 -6.80
N LEU A 186 7.86 -26.47 -5.77
CA LEU A 186 8.29 -25.61 -4.66
C LEU A 186 9.18 -26.39 -3.67
N SER A 187 10.50 -26.35 -3.87
CA SER A 187 11.49 -26.94 -2.94
C SER A 187 11.60 -26.08 -1.67
N GLY A 188 11.16 -26.59 -0.50
CA GLY A 188 10.91 -25.72 0.66
C GLY A 188 10.79 -26.31 2.08
N SER A 189 11.19 -27.55 2.35
CA SER A 189 11.25 -28.12 3.73
C SER A 189 9.86 -28.39 4.40
N PRO A 190 9.72 -28.84 5.68
CA PRO A 190 9.19 -30.19 5.95
C PRO A 190 7.87 -30.26 6.76
N PRO A 191 7.19 -31.43 6.82
CA PRO A 191 5.75 -31.50 7.07
C PRO A 191 5.28 -31.85 8.50
N LYS A 192 4.06 -31.41 8.80
CA LYS A 192 3.06 -31.92 9.77
C LYS A 192 1.68 -31.31 9.34
N PRO A 193 0.50 -31.88 9.69
CA PRO A 193 0.24 -32.67 10.89
C PRO A 193 -0.61 -33.97 10.75
N HIS A 194 -0.48 -34.81 11.78
CA HIS A 194 -1.52 -35.55 12.52
C HIS A 194 -2.70 -36.29 11.82
N ASN A 195 -2.78 -37.59 12.19
CA ASN A 195 -3.97 -38.43 12.40
C ASN A 195 -4.56 -39.28 11.25
N GLY A 196 -4.64 -40.60 11.50
CA GLY A 196 -5.17 -41.63 10.59
C GLY A 196 -4.74 -43.05 10.98
N LEU A 197 -5.30 -43.61 12.07
CA LEU A 197 -5.21 -45.04 12.45
C LEU A 197 -6.27 -45.86 11.67
N PRO A 198 -6.25 -47.23 11.62
CA PRO A 198 -5.52 -48.21 12.46
C PRO A 198 -4.63 -49.20 11.63
N SER A 199 -3.79 -50.11 12.18
CA SER A 199 -4.16 -51.24 13.06
C SER A 199 -2.95 -52.03 13.63
N ASP A 200 -3.22 -52.78 14.70
CA ASP A 200 -2.57 -54.02 15.21
C ASP A 200 -1.14 -54.08 15.79
N SER A 201 -0.99 -55.11 16.66
CA SER A 201 0.23 -55.74 17.19
C SER A 201 1.07 -55.03 18.28
N SER A 202 0.77 -55.38 19.53
CA SER A 202 1.61 -55.21 20.74
C SER A 202 2.68 -56.34 20.84
N PRO A 203 3.47 -56.49 21.94
CA PRO A 203 3.93 -55.53 22.98
C PRO A 203 5.46 -55.61 23.25
N SER A 204 6.03 -54.77 24.15
CA SER A 204 6.80 -55.20 25.36
C SER A 204 7.83 -54.19 25.94
N ALA A 205 7.95 -54.22 27.28
CA ALA A 205 9.17 -54.10 28.10
C ALA A 205 10.22 -52.97 27.89
N SER A 206 10.04 -51.86 28.63
CA SER A 206 10.85 -51.43 29.81
C SER A 206 12.40 -51.50 29.86
N LEU A 207 12.98 -50.61 30.71
CA LEU A 207 14.23 -50.70 31.52
C LEU A 207 15.47 -49.81 31.15
N ILE A 208 15.65 -48.74 31.95
CA ILE A 208 16.84 -48.48 32.82
C ILE A 208 18.17 -47.85 32.27
N LYS A 209 18.80 -47.04 33.16
CA LYS A 209 20.20 -46.54 33.24
C LYS A 209 20.66 -45.38 32.32
N THR A 210 21.69 -44.57 32.63
CA THR A 210 22.31 -44.02 33.89
C THR A 210 23.52 -43.12 33.52
N SER A 211 24.02 -42.33 34.48
CA SER A 211 25.25 -41.48 34.47
C SER A 211 25.05 -40.10 33.82
N ILE A 212 25.46 -38.94 34.39
CA ILE A 212 26.34 -38.56 35.52
C ILE A 212 27.85 -38.61 35.25
N TYR A 213 28.44 -37.43 35.01
CA TYR A 213 29.72 -36.95 35.57
C TYR A 213 29.69 -35.40 35.43
N SER A 214 29.87 -34.50 36.41
CA SER A 214 30.42 -34.49 37.79
C SER A 214 31.88 -34.02 37.93
N SER A 215 32.05 -32.83 38.50
CA SER A 215 33.17 -32.45 39.38
C SER A 215 32.69 -31.35 40.34
N SER A 216 33.33 -31.18 41.50
CA SER A 216 32.86 -30.29 42.59
C SER A 216 33.97 -30.00 43.60
N VAL A 217 33.93 -28.81 44.24
CA VAL A 217 34.31 -28.39 45.63
C VAL A 217 34.45 -26.84 45.64
N LYS A 218 34.12 -25.98 46.62
CA LYS A 218 33.93 -25.99 48.11
C LYS A 218 35.23 -26.01 48.94
N ASP A 219 35.45 -25.26 50.03
CA ASP A 219 34.73 -24.17 50.73
C ASP A 219 35.79 -23.21 51.39
N SER A 220 35.37 -22.16 52.13
CA SER A 220 36.19 -21.18 52.90
C SER A 220 36.40 -21.60 54.40
N PRO A 221 36.92 -20.82 55.40
CA PRO A 221 37.40 -19.42 55.48
C PRO A 221 38.68 -19.17 56.36
N SER A 222 38.87 -17.94 56.91
CA SER A 222 39.94 -17.42 57.82
C SER A 222 39.54 -17.51 59.33
N PRO A 223 40.12 -16.82 60.39
CA PRO A 223 41.21 -15.79 60.47
C PRO A 223 42.14 -15.71 61.77
N ASP A 224 43.07 -14.73 61.76
CA ASP A 224 43.57 -13.79 62.83
C ASP A 224 44.47 -14.19 64.06
N SER A 225 45.20 -13.16 64.58
CA SER A 225 46.01 -12.98 65.83
C SER A 225 47.56 -12.95 65.68
N SER A 226 48.37 -12.28 66.55
CA SER A 226 48.48 -10.87 67.01
C SER A 226 49.60 -10.74 68.08
N GLU A 227 50.34 -9.61 68.14
CA GLU A 227 51.36 -9.21 69.17
C GLU A 227 52.59 -10.15 69.35
N PHE A 228 53.78 -9.71 69.80
CA PHE A 228 54.13 -8.68 70.80
C PHE A 228 55.43 -7.88 70.45
N GLU A 229 55.97 -7.10 71.40
CA GLU A 229 56.88 -5.97 71.21
C GLU A 229 58.19 -6.05 72.06
N LYS A 230 59.13 -5.12 71.77
CA LYS A 230 60.21 -4.57 72.62
C LYS A 230 61.55 -5.31 72.86
N ILE A 231 62.61 -4.50 72.75
CA ILE A 231 64.00 -4.69 73.18
C ILE A 231 64.17 -4.24 74.65
N PRO A 232 65.30 -4.52 75.33
CA PRO A 232 66.16 -3.39 75.71
C PRO A 232 67.69 -3.63 75.59
N ARG A 233 68.46 -2.53 75.71
CA ARG A 233 69.94 -2.46 75.67
C ARG A 233 70.61 -2.84 76.99
N SER A 234 71.94 -3.00 76.98
CA SER A 234 72.86 -2.66 78.09
C SER A 234 74.24 -2.26 77.55
N GLU A 235 75.08 -1.62 78.38
CA GLU A 235 76.35 -0.97 78.00
C GLU A 235 77.48 -1.25 79.02
N SER A 236 78.73 -0.92 78.65
CA SER A 236 79.76 -0.26 79.48
C SER A 236 81.02 -1.04 79.96
N GLY A 237 82.20 -0.47 79.65
CA GLY A 237 83.44 -0.53 80.44
C GLY A 237 84.37 -1.76 80.27
N SER A 238 85.65 -1.72 80.67
CA SER A 238 86.60 -0.59 80.82
C SER A 238 88.07 -1.08 80.89
N SER A 239 89.03 -0.15 80.98
CA SER A 239 90.47 -0.31 80.72
C SER A 239 91.37 -0.87 81.85
N ASN A 240 92.50 -1.49 81.43
CA ASN A 240 93.88 -1.43 81.98
C ASN A 240 94.35 -2.19 83.25
N VAL A 241 95.55 -2.80 83.07
CA VAL A 241 96.77 -2.83 83.93
C VAL A 241 96.79 -3.55 85.31
N SER A 242 97.68 -4.56 85.46
CA SER A 242 98.93 -4.45 86.25
C SER A 242 99.77 -5.75 86.25
N SER A 243 101.07 -5.62 86.50
CA SER A 243 101.97 -6.72 86.92
C SER A 243 101.85 -6.97 88.43
N GLU A 244 102.27 -8.16 88.90
CA GLU A 244 103.55 -8.35 89.62
C GLU A 244 103.86 -9.87 89.75
N ALA A 245 105.07 -10.25 90.16
CA ALA A 245 105.54 -11.63 90.24
C ALA A 245 106.20 -11.94 91.60
N ILE A 246 106.06 -13.18 92.08
CA ILE A 246 106.88 -13.75 93.16
C ILE A 246 107.36 -15.14 92.72
N ALA A 247 108.65 -15.42 92.92
CA ALA A 247 109.28 -16.69 92.59
C ALA A 247 109.71 -17.44 93.86
N GLY A 248 109.74 -18.78 93.82
CA GLY A 248 110.23 -19.61 94.92
C GLY A 248 110.29 -21.11 94.60
N GLY A 249 111.48 -21.64 94.35
CA GLY A 249 111.77 -23.08 94.46
C GLY A 249 112.15 -23.46 95.90
N HIS A 250 112.48 -24.71 96.24
CA HIS A 250 112.66 -25.95 95.49
C HIS A 250 112.29 -27.15 96.38
N HIS A 251 111.89 -28.30 95.81
CA HIS A 251 112.56 -29.61 95.97
C HIS A 251 111.72 -30.74 95.34
N MET A 252 112.14 -31.27 94.19
CA MET A 252 111.36 -32.31 93.49
C MET A 252 111.75 -33.72 93.96
N SER A 253 110.99 -34.25 94.92
CA SER A 253 110.93 -35.70 95.19
C SER A 253 110.19 -36.42 94.06
N VAL A 254 110.30 -37.76 93.99
CA VAL A 254 109.50 -38.59 93.06
C VAL A 254 108.01 -38.32 93.23
N GLN A 255 107.55 -38.09 94.46
CA GLN A 255 106.16 -37.72 94.75
C GLN A 255 105.76 -36.38 94.11
N SER A 256 106.64 -35.37 94.16
CA SER A 256 106.42 -34.07 93.51
C SER A 256 106.44 -34.18 91.98
N LEU A 257 107.22 -35.11 91.41
CA LEU A 257 107.15 -35.43 89.99
C LEU A 257 105.83 -36.13 89.63
N THR A 258 105.32 -37.06 90.45
CA THR A 258 104.01 -37.68 90.19
C THR A 258 102.85 -36.70 90.38
N GLU A 259 102.91 -35.77 91.33
CA GLU A 259 101.91 -34.70 91.50
C GLU A 259 101.98 -33.71 90.33
N GLN A 260 103.18 -33.37 89.84
CA GLN A 260 103.35 -32.55 88.65
C GLN A 260 102.85 -33.26 87.37
N ILE A 261 103.02 -34.58 87.25
CA ILE A 261 102.47 -35.37 86.14
C ILE A 261 100.94 -35.36 86.19
N HIS A 262 100.32 -35.73 87.32
CA HIS A 262 98.85 -35.68 87.46
C HIS A 262 98.30 -34.28 87.20
N LYS A 263 98.99 -33.21 87.62
CA LYS A 263 98.57 -31.84 87.33
C LYS A 263 98.73 -31.46 85.85
N MET A 264 99.74 -31.98 85.15
CA MET A 264 99.82 -31.81 83.70
C MET A 264 98.74 -32.63 82.99
N GLU A 265 98.43 -33.84 83.46
CA GLU A 265 97.33 -34.66 82.96
C GLU A 265 95.98 -33.97 83.17
N GLU A 266 95.69 -33.46 84.37
CA GLU A 266 94.48 -32.68 84.69
C GLU A 266 94.38 -31.41 83.82
N ASN A 267 95.46 -30.63 83.70
CA ASN A 267 95.51 -29.49 82.79
C ASN A 267 95.27 -29.91 81.33
N HIS A 268 95.82 -31.05 80.87
CA HIS A 268 95.60 -31.55 79.52
C HIS A 268 94.15 -32.00 79.30
N HIS A 269 93.49 -32.59 80.30
CA HIS A 269 92.06 -32.91 80.22
C HIS A 269 91.21 -31.64 80.21
N SER A 270 91.43 -30.66 81.10
CA SER A 270 90.72 -29.37 81.07
C SER A 270 90.90 -28.65 79.73
N THR A 271 92.14 -28.59 79.21
CA THR A 271 92.41 -28.00 77.89
C THR A 271 91.71 -28.77 76.77
N ALA A 272 91.63 -30.11 76.85
CA ALA A 272 90.93 -30.92 75.86
C ALA A 272 89.40 -30.77 75.94
N GLU A 273 88.83 -30.66 77.14
CA GLU A 273 87.40 -30.41 77.36
C GLU A 273 87.00 -28.99 76.92
N GLU A 274 87.82 -27.97 77.20
CA GLU A 274 87.64 -26.59 76.69
C GLU A 274 87.75 -26.53 75.16
N LEU A 275 88.71 -27.24 74.57
CA LEU A 275 88.82 -27.36 73.11
C LEU A 275 87.64 -28.15 72.51
N GLN A 276 87.14 -29.18 73.17
CA GLN A 276 85.95 -29.91 72.73
C GLN A 276 84.69 -29.04 72.85
N ALA A 277 84.56 -28.23 73.90
CA ALA A 277 83.45 -27.29 74.07
C ALA A 277 83.47 -26.18 73.00
N THR A 278 84.63 -25.58 72.71
CA THR A 278 84.76 -24.58 71.64
C THR A 278 84.56 -25.17 70.24
N LEU A 279 84.94 -26.44 70.01
CA LEU A 279 84.60 -27.16 68.76
C LEU A 279 83.10 -27.45 68.65
N GLN A 280 82.42 -27.77 69.75
CA GLN A 280 80.96 -27.93 69.77
C GLN A 280 80.25 -26.60 69.54
N GLU A 281 80.65 -25.52 70.21
CA GLU A 281 80.07 -24.19 69.99
C GLU A 281 80.27 -23.73 68.54
N LEU A 282 81.44 -24.00 67.95
CA LEU A 282 81.70 -23.71 66.54
C LEU A 282 80.83 -24.56 65.59
N ALA A 283 80.50 -25.81 65.96
CA ALA A 283 79.58 -26.66 65.21
C ALA A 283 78.13 -26.16 65.32
N ASP A 284 77.70 -25.76 66.52
CA ASP A 284 76.37 -25.18 66.78
C ASP A 284 76.21 -23.86 66.02
N GLN A 285 77.24 -23.00 66.01
CA GLN A 285 77.27 -21.78 65.21
C GLN A 285 77.23 -22.07 63.70
N GLN A 286 77.91 -23.12 63.22
CA GLN A 286 77.81 -23.57 61.82
C GLN A 286 76.39 -24.05 61.46
N GLN A 287 75.73 -24.79 62.35
CA GLN A 287 74.33 -25.19 62.17
C GLN A 287 73.41 -23.96 62.09
N VAL A 288 73.54 -23.00 63.02
CA VAL A 288 72.72 -21.76 62.99
C VAL A 288 72.97 -20.95 61.72
N VAL A 289 74.21 -20.87 61.22
CA VAL A 289 74.50 -20.23 59.93
C VAL A 289 73.86 -20.99 58.76
N GLN A 290 73.85 -22.32 58.80
CA GLN A 290 73.18 -23.13 57.77
C GLN A 290 71.66 -22.95 57.79
N GLU A 291 71.02 -23.00 58.97
CA GLU A 291 69.59 -22.75 59.16
C GLU A 291 69.20 -21.34 58.66
N LEU A 292 69.93 -20.31 59.08
CA LEU A 292 69.73 -18.93 58.60
C LEU A 292 69.97 -18.79 57.10
N THR A 293 70.87 -19.57 56.49
CA THR A 293 71.05 -19.59 55.04
C THR A 293 69.80 -20.14 54.34
N THR A 294 69.31 -21.30 54.79
CA THR A 294 68.09 -21.91 54.22
C THR A 294 66.84 -21.06 54.43
N GLU A 295 66.74 -20.33 55.55
CA GLU A 295 65.63 -19.38 55.78
C GLU A 295 65.73 -18.13 54.90
N ASN A 296 66.94 -17.63 54.62
CA ASN A 296 67.12 -16.55 53.64
C ASN A 296 66.77 -16.99 52.22
N GLU A 297 67.10 -18.23 51.83
CA GLU A 297 66.69 -18.81 50.55
C GLU A 297 65.15 -18.94 50.48
N ARG A 298 64.51 -19.48 51.52
CA ARG A 298 63.05 -19.59 51.66
C ARG A 298 62.35 -18.22 51.56
N LEU A 299 62.87 -17.21 52.24
CA LEU A 299 62.35 -15.83 52.17
C LEU A 299 62.59 -15.17 50.80
N ALA A 300 63.65 -15.53 50.08
CA ALA A 300 63.87 -15.09 48.71
C ALA A 300 62.88 -15.72 47.73
N GLU A 301 62.52 -16.99 47.91
CA GLU A 301 61.45 -17.66 47.17
C GLU A 301 60.09 -17.01 47.44
N GLU A 302 59.71 -16.80 48.71
CA GLU A 302 58.47 -16.11 49.09
C GLU A 302 58.40 -14.70 48.49
N LYS A 303 59.50 -13.94 48.54
CA LYS A 303 59.60 -12.62 47.91
C LYS A 303 59.41 -12.69 46.39
N SER A 304 59.95 -13.70 45.73
CA SER A 304 59.78 -13.94 44.28
C SER A 304 58.33 -14.27 43.92
N LEU A 305 57.68 -15.14 44.71
CA LEU A 305 56.26 -15.48 44.57
C LEU A 305 55.34 -14.28 44.81
N LEU A 306 55.63 -13.45 45.82
CA LEU A 306 54.90 -12.21 46.08
C LEU A 306 55.11 -11.18 44.95
N GLN A 307 56.32 -11.04 44.43
CA GLN A 307 56.63 -10.11 43.34
C GLN A 307 55.93 -10.52 42.03
N THR A 308 55.92 -11.81 41.70
CA THR A 308 55.20 -12.33 40.51
C THR A 308 53.69 -12.25 40.67
N SER A 309 53.14 -12.54 41.86
CA SER A 309 51.71 -12.36 42.17
C SER A 309 51.28 -10.89 42.04
N LEU A 310 52.07 -9.95 42.58
CA LEU A 310 51.80 -8.52 42.49
C LEU A 310 51.90 -8.00 41.05
N GLN A 311 52.81 -8.55 40.23
CA GLN A 311 52.89 -8.25 38.80
C GLN A 311 51.63 -8.73 38.04
N GLN A 312 51.16 -9.96 38.30
CA GLN A 312 49.89 -10.46 37.73
C GLN A 312 48.68 -9.62 38.16
N GLN A 313 48.68 -9.07 39.38
CA GLN A 313 47.62 -8.17 39.84
C GLN A 313 47.63 -6.84 39.09
N ARG A 314 48.82 -6.27 38.80
CA ARG A 314 48.95 -5.06 37.97
C ARG A 314 48.42 -5.28 36.56
N GLU A 315 48.83 -6.36 35.91
CA GLU A 315 48.38 -6.73 34.55
C GLU A 315 46.86 -6.92 34.46
N ARG A 316 46.24 -7.53 35.49
CA ARG A 316 44.78 -7.65 35.59
C ARG A 316 44.09 -6.30 35.76
N LEU A 317 44.65 -5.39 36.57
CA LEU A 317 44.11 -4.05 36.77
C LEU A 317 44.25 -3.19 35.51
N GLU A 318 45.37 -3.29 34.81
CA GLU A 318 45.61 -2.60 33.54
C GLU A 318 44.63 -3.08 32.45
N LEU A 319 44.41 -4.39 32.32
CA LEU A 319 43.41 -4.96 31.42
C LEU A 319 41.97 -4.51 31.76
N LEU A 320 41.65 -4.30 33.04
CA LEU A 320 40.36 -3.73 33.45
C LEU A 320 40.28 -2.23 33.14
N SER A 321 41.38 -1.49 33.26
CA SER A 321 41.46 -0.08 32.86
C SER A 321 41.22 0.08 31.36
N GLN A 322 41.92 -0.70 30.52
CA GLN A 322 41.74 -0.72 29.06
C GLN A 322 40.30 -1.07 28.66
N LYS A 323 39.64 -2.00 29.37
CA LYS A 323 38.23 -2.34 29.15
C LYS A 323 37.28 -1.20 29.54
N ASN A 324 37.53 -0.53 30.66
CA ASN A 324 36.73 0.63 31.08
C ASN A 324 36.90 1.81 30.10
N GLU A 325 38.10 2.05 29.60
CA GLU A 325 38.40 3.06 28.58
C GLU A 325 37.70 2.74 27.25
N ALA A 326 37.79 1.50 26.77
CA ALA A 326 37.07 1.07 25.56
C ALA A 326 35.53 1.17 25.70
N LEU A 327 34.98 0.91 26.89
CA LEU A 327 33.56 1.12 27.18
C LEU A 327 33.20 2.61 27.25
N ALA A 328 34.05 3.45 27.84
CA ALA A 328 33.85 4.90 27.89
C ALA A 328 33.86 5.52 26.49
N SER A 329 34.82 5.14 25.63
CA SER A 329 34.87 5.57 24.22
C SER A 329 33.62 5.15 23.45
N ARG A 330 33.15 3.91 23.60
CA ARG A 330 31.89 3.47 22.98
C ARG A 330 30.67 4.25 23.48
N LEU A 331 30.61 4.57 24.78
CA LEU A 331 29.53 5.39 25.33
C LEU A 331 29.59 6.84 24.83
N GLN A 332 30.78 7.37 24.58
CA GLN A 332 30.98 8.69 23.96
C GLN A 332 30.57 8.69 22.48
N GLU A 333 30.98 7.68 21.70
CA GLU A 333 30.51 7.45 20.32
C GLU A 333 28.98 7.34 20.26
N GLN A 334 28.39 6.55 21.16
CA GLN A 334 26.94 6.40 21.26
C GLN A 334 26.28 7.75 21.58
N ALA A 335 26.74 8.49 22.60
CA ALA A 335 26.20 9.80 22.95
C ALA A 335 26.30 10.81 21.80
N GLN A 336 27.40 10.81 21.05
CA GLN A 336 27.56 11.64 19.85
C GLN A 336 26.55 11.25 18.75
N SER A 337 26.38 9.96 18.47
CA SER A 337 25.37 9.49 17.51
C SER A 337 23.93 9.75 17.97
N GLU A 338 23.66 9.71 19.28
CA GLU A 338 22.37 10.04 19.87
C GLU A 338 22.07 11.54 19.75
N ASP A 339 23.06 12.43 19.90
CA ASP A 339 22.88 13.87 19.66
C ASP A 339 22.79 14.22 18.17
N GLU A 340 23.49 13.52 17.27
CA GLU A 340 23.24 13.62 15.83
C GLU A 340 21.81 13.16 15.47
N PHE A 341 21.32 12.07 16.07
CA PHE A 341 19.94 11.62 15.92
C PHE A 341 18.94 12.60 16.53
N ARG A 342 19.25 13.19 17.69
CA ARG A 342 18.45 14.25 18.33
C ARG A 342 18.38 15.51 17.46
N SER A 343 19.46 15.87 16.77
CA SER A 343 19.50 16.98 15.80
C SER A 343 18.63 16.70 14.56
N GLN A 344 18.48 15.42 14.20
CA GLN A 344 17.56 14.95 13.16
C GLN A 344 16.12 14.78 13.67
N GLY A 345 15.86 14.93 14.97
CA GLY A 345 14.54 14.84 15.59
C GLY A 345 13.44 15.64 14.88
N PRO A 346 13.65 16.92 14.50
CA PRO A 346 12.67 17.68 13.73
C PRO A 346 12.35 17.04 12.36
N ARG A 347 13.37 16.54 11.67
CA ARG A 347 13.23 15.86 10.37
C ARG A 347 12.53 14.50 10.50
N LEU A 348 12.75 13.79 11.61
CA LEU A 348 12.04 12.55 11.95
C LEU A 348 10.55 12.83 12.23
N VAL A 349 10.23 13.89 12.96
CA VAL A 349 8.84 14.32 13.22
C VAL A 349 8.15 14.80 11.93
N GLU A 350 8.85 15.54 11.07
CA GLU A 350 8.33 15.90 9.73
C GLU A 350 8.07 14.68 8.83
N LEU A 351 8.92 13.66 8.93
CA LEU A 351 8.76 12.39 8.21
C LEU A 351 7.57 11.58 8.76
N GLU A 352 7.45 11.47 10.08
CA GLU A 352 6.34 10.82 10.78
C GLU A 352 5.00 11.52 10.46
N GLN A 353 4.97 12.86 10.48
CA GLN A 353 3.81 13.65 10.09
C GLN A 353 3.41 13.38 8.64
N ARG A 354 4.37 13.35 7.68
CA ARG A 354 4.05 13.02 6.27
C ARG A 354 3.54 11.59 6.10
N TYR A 355 4.04 10.63 6.88
CA TYR A 355 3.48 9.26 6.87
C TYR A 355 2.07 9.22 7.46
N ALA A 356 1.78 9.99 8.51
CA ALA A 356 0.42 10.11 9.05
C ALA A 356 -0.54 10.75 8.02
N GLU A 357 -0.16 11.88 7.42
CA GLU A 357 -0.93 12.57 6.36
C GLU A 357 -1.21 11.65 5.16
N LEU A 358 -0.23 10.86 4.73
CA LEU A 358 -0.39 9.87 3.64
C LEU A 358 -1.30 8.70 4.02
N VAL A 359 -1.26 8.25 5.28
CA VAL A 359 -2.18 7.22 5.79
C VAL A 359 -3.60 7.77 5.91
N GLU A 360 -3.78 9.03 6.28
CA GLU A 360 -5.08 9.70 6.34
C GLU A 360 -5.66 9.96 4.95
N SER A 361 -4.87 10.46 3.99
CA SER A 361 -5.33 10.62 2.60
C SER A 361 -5.72 9.27 1.99
N SER A 362 -4.91 8.24 2.18
CA SER A 362 -5.18 6.88 1.72
C SER A 362 -6.40 6.25 2.41
N ARG A 363 -6.75 6.66 3.64
CA ARG A 363 -8.01 6.27 4.30
C ARG A 363 -9.21 6.98 3.66
N PHE A 364 -9.12 8.30 3.47
CA PHE A 364 -10.17 9.10 2.85
C PHE A 364 -10.45 8.69 1.40
N GLU A 365 -9.42 8.36 0.62
CA GLU A 365 -9.55 7.81 -0.74
C GLU A 365 -10.29 6.46 -0.74
N ARG A 366 -9.95 5.54 0.18
CA ARG A 366 -10.68 4.27 0.34
C ARG A 366 -12.14 4.51 0.74
N GLU A 367 -12.40 5.43 1.65
CA GLU A 367 -13.76 5.78 2.08
C GLU A 367 -14.58 6.39 0.93
N LYS A 368 -13.98 7.28 0.12
CA LYS A 368 -14.60 7.81 -1.11
C LYS A 368 -14.92 6.68 -2.11
N LEU A 369 -14.00 5.74 -2.32
CA LEU A 369 -14.21 4.59 -3.20
C LEU A 369 -15.31 3.64 -2.68
N VAL A 370 -15.37 3.39 -1.37
CA VAL A 370 -16.44 2.57 -0.75
C VAL A 370 -17.80 3.27 -0.88
N ASN A 371 -17.87 4.59 -0.67
CA ASN A 371 -19.11 5.35 -0.87
C ASN A 371 -19.58 5.30 -2.34
N ILE A 372 -18.68 5.46 -3.31
CA ILE A 372 -18.99 5.30 -4.74
C ILE A 372 -19.44 3.87 -5.05
N GLN A 373 -18.76 2.84 -4.51
CA GLN A 373 -19.15 1.45 -4.67
C GLN A 373 -20.55 1.18 -4.11
N GLN A 374 -20.88 1.73 -2.94
CA GLN A 374 -22.20 1.58 -2.32
C GLN A 374 -23.29 2.28 -3.12
N GLN A 375 -23.04 3.51 -3.61
CA GLN A 375 -23.95 4.24 -4.51
C GLN A 375 -24.23 3.45 -5.80
N LEU A 376 -23.18 2.96 -6.47
CA LEU A 376 -23.31 2.13 -7.67
C LEU A 376 -24.06 0.81 -7.38
N THR A 377 -23.83 0.19 -6.23
CA THR A 377 -24.53 -1.03 -5.82
C THR A 377 -26.02 -0.77 -5.52
N SER A 378 -26.38 0.37 -4.91
CA SER A 378 -27.79 0.75 -4.75
C SER A 378 -28.46 1.10 -6.07
N SER A 379 -27.76 1.77 -6.99
CA SER A 379 -28.27 2.10 -8.33
C SER A 379 -28.51 0.84 -9.17
N LEU A 380 -27.57 -0.11 -9.14
CA LEU A 380 -27.74 -1.42 -9.78
C LEU A 380 -28.96 -2.16 -9.24
N ARG A 381 -29.14 -2.22 -7.91
CA ARG A 381 -30.31 -2.89 -7.32
C ARG A 381 -31.63 -2.24 -7.71
N ALA A 382 -31.71 -0.91 -7.71
CA ALA A 382 -32.91 -0.19 -8.14
C ALA A 382 -33.26 -0.50 -9.62
N LEU A 383 -32.25 -0.61 -10.49
CA LEU A 383 -32.42 -1.01 -11.88
C LEU A 383 -32.80 -2.50 -12.04
N GLU A 384 -32.28 -3.38 -11.18
CA GLU A 384 -32.69 -4.79 -11.10
C GLU A 384 -34.14 -4.95 -10.63
N GLU A 385 -34.59 -4.09 -9.70
CA GLU A 385 -35.98 -4.02 -9.21
C GLU A 385 -36.91 -3.47 -10.30
N GLU A 386 -36.59 -2.34 -10.94
CA GLU A 386 -37.32 -1.79 -12.09
C GLU A 386 -37.43 -2.82 -13.24
N HIS A 387 -36.35 -3.55 -13.53
CA HIS A 387 -36.36 -4.59 -14.56
C HIS A 387 -37.30 -5.75 -14.22
N GLN A 388 -37.39 -6.15 -12.94
CA GLN A 388 -38.34 -7.17 -12.49
C GLN A 388 -39.79 -6.67 -12.58
N GLU A 389 -40.07 -5.41 -12.22
CA GLU A 389 -41.40 -4.82 -12.40
C GLU A 389 -41.80 -4.74 -13.88
N ALA A 390 -40.89 -4.30 -14.76
CA ALA A 390 -41.09 -4.26 -16.20
C ALA A 390 -41.32 -5.66 -16.80
N GLN A 391 -40.57 -6.69 -16.36
CA GLN A 391 -40.83 -8.08 -16.75
C GLN A 391 -42.23 -8.54 -16.29
N GLY A 392 -42.65 -8.18 -15.07
CA GLY A 392 -43.98 -8.49 -14.54
C GLY A 392 -45.10 -7.85 -15.36
N GLN A 393 -44.93 -6.58 -15.76
CA GLN A 393 -45.87 -5.89 -16.66
C GLN A 393 -45.96 -6.55 -18.04
N VAL A 394 -44.81 -6.92 -18.63
CA VAL A 394 -44.75 -7.65 -19.91
C VAL A 394 -45.40 -9.04 -19.81
N HIS A 395 -45.30 -9.71 -18.66
CA HIS A 395 -46.01 -10.98 -18.41
C HIS A 395 -47.52 -10.78 -18.36
N GLY A 396 -48.02 -9.80 -17.59
CA GLY A 396 -49.45 -9.50 -17.50
C GLY A 396 -50.04 -9.10 -18.84
N LEU A 397 -49.36 -8.25 -19.62
CA LEU A 397 -49.77 -7.88 -20.97
C LEU A 397 -49.81 -9.08 -21.93
N ARG A 398 -48.91 -10.06 -21.78
CA ARG A 398 -48.96 -11.31 -22.53
C ARG A 398 -50.17 -12.17 -22.16
N GLU A 399 -50.45 -12.33 -20.86
CA GLU A 399 -51.62 -13.07 -20.39
C GLU A 399 -52.94 -12.41 -20.84
N GLU A 400 -53.01 -11.07 -20.87
CA GLU A 400 -54.14 -10.35 -21.42
C GLU A 400 -54.25 -10.50 -22.95
N MET A 401 -53.14 -10.43 -23.68
CA MET A 401 -53.09 -10.66 -25.12
C MET A 401 -53.57 -12.08 -25.47
N ASP A 402 -53.10 -13.11 -24.75
CA ASP A 402 -53.50 -14.51 -24.96
C ASP A 402 -54.97 -14.74 -24.58
N ARG A 403 -55.46 -14.10 -23.50
CA ARG A 403 -56.87 -14.08 -23.12
C ARG A 403 -57.75 -13.45 -24.21
N LEU A 404 -57.32 -12.34 -24.81
CA LEU A 404 -58.04 -11.64 -25.88
C LEU A 404 -58.03 -12.44 -27.19
N HIS A 405 -56.91 -13.06 -27.58
CA HIS A 405 -56.86 -13.99 -28.72
C HIS A 405 -57.82 -15.18 -28.50
N GLY A 406 -57.83 -15.75 -27.30
CA GLY A 406 -58.79 -16.80 -26.95
C GLY A 406 -60.25 -16.34 -27.02
N GLN A 407 -60.55 -15.08 -26.69
CA GLN A 407 -61.89 -14.52 -26.87
C GLN A 407 -62.24 -14.29 -28.34
N LEU A 408 -61.31 -13.76 -29.15
CA LEU A 408 -61.49 -13.57 -30.58
C LEU A 408 -61.72 -14.90 -31.33
N ASN A 409 -60.97 -15.95 -31.00
CA ASN A 409 -61.15 -17.26 -31.63
C ASN A 409 -62.55 -17.83 -31.37
N ARG A 410 -63.06 -17.74 -30.13
CA ARG A 410 -64.43 -18.19 -29.79
C ARG A 410 -65.51 -17.36 -30.48
N GLU A 411 -65.31 -16.05 -30.65
CA GLU A 411 -66.18 -15.19 -31.46
C GLU A 411 -66.17 -15.62 -32.95
N LEU A 412 -65.01 -15.97 -33.51
CA LEU A 412 -64.89 -16.45 -34.89
C LEU A 412 -65.53 -17.83 -35.07
N GLU A 413 -65.35 -18.75 -34.12
CA GLU A 413 -66.00 -20.06 -34.08
C GLU A 413 -67.54 -19.91 -34.03
N ALA A 414 -68.06 -19.14 -33.06
CA ALA A 414 -69.50 -18.90 -32.91
C ALA A 414 -70.11 -18.15 -34.12
N ARG A 415 -69.36 -17.25 -34.77
CA ARG A 415 -69.77 -16.62 -36.05
C ARG A 415 -69.80 -17.62 -37.19
N GLY A 416 -68.88 -18.58 -37.23
CA GLY A 416 -68.88 -19.69 -38.18
C GLY A 416 -70.11 -20.58 -38.02
N GLU A 417 -70.40 -21.01 -36.79
CA GLU A 417 -71.59 -21.80 -36.44
C GLU A 417 -72.89 -21.05 -36.79
N ALA A 418 -72.98 -19.77 -36.44
CA ALA A 418 -74.14 -18.93 -36.75
C ALA A 418 -74.32 -18.71 -38.27
N ALA A 419 -73.23 -18.59 -39.03
CA ALA A 419 -73.27 -18.48 -40.49
C ALA A 419 -73.74 -19.78 -41.15
N GLN A 420 -73.23 -20.94 -40.69
CA GLN A 420 -73.67 -22.26 -41.14
C GLN A 420 -75.16 -22.47 -40.87
N SER A 421 -75.62 -22.20 -39.64
CA SER A 421 -77.04 -22.34 -39.30
C SER A 421 -77.94 -21.36 -40.10
N ALA A 422 -77.46 -20.14 -40.39
CA ALA A 422 -78.19 -19.21 -41.26
C ALA A 422 -78.27 -19.68 -42.73
N GLU A 423 -77.27 -20.42 -43.22
CA GLU A 423 -77.27 -21.04 -44.54
C GLU A 423 -78.22 -22.26 -44.59
N GLU A 424 -78.22 -23.12 -43.57
CA GLU A 424 -79.19 -24.21 -43.40
C GLU A 424 -80.64 -23.70 -43.38
N GLN A 425 -80.91 -22.64 -42.60
CA GLN A 425 -82.23 -22.01 -42.52
C GLN A 425 -82.65 -21.37 -43.86
N ARG A 426 -81.70 -20.78 -44.61
CA ARG A 426 -81.97 -20.28 -45.97
C ARG A 426 -82.33 -21.42 -46.92
N ALA A 427 -81.58 -22.52 -46.91
CA ALA A 427 -81.87 -23.68 -47.74
C ALA A 427 -83.26 -24.28 -47.42
N ALA A 428 -83.60 -24.41 -46.14
CA ALA A 428 -84.93 -24.86 -45.70
C ALA A 428 -86.05 -23.90 -46.16
N ALA A 429 -85.85 -22.58 -46.04
CA ALA A 429 -86.79 -21.58 -46.51
C ALA A 429 -86.98 -21.62 -48.04
N ASP A 430 -85.92 -21.90 -48.81
CA ASP A 430 -86.00 -22.05 -50.26
C ASP A 430 -86.74 -23.32 -50.69
N CYS A 431 -86.56 -24.44 -49.99
CA CYS A 431 -87.39 -25.63 -50.20
C CYS A 431 -88.89 -25.33 -49.96
N LEU A 432 -89.22 -24.65 -48.87
CA LEU A 432 -90.60 -24.23 -48.55
C LEU A 432 -91.15 -23.23 -49.58
N ARG A 433 -90.32 -22.33 -50.12
CA ARG A 433 -90.68 -21.37 -51.17
C ARG A 433 -91.06 -22.05 -52.49
N VAL A 434 -90.35 -23.11 -52.87
CA VAL A 434 -90.68 -23.96 -54.03
C VAL A 434 -92.02 -24.68 -53.83
N GLU A 435 -92.25 -25.26 -52.65
CA GLU A 435 -93.53 -25.93 -52.35
C GLU A 435 -94.71 -24.93 -52.28
N ASN A 436 -94.53 -23.76 -51.67
CA ASN A 436 -95.59 -22.75 -51.63
C ASN A 436 -95.99 -22.30 -53.06
N SER A 437 -95.00 -22.14 -53.95
CA SER A 437 -95.22 -21.82 -55.37
C SER A 437 -96.03 -22.91 -56.08
N ARG A 438 -95.73 -24.20 -55.81
CA ARG A 438 -96.50 -25.35 -56.30
C ARG A 438 -97.95 -25.34 -55.81
N LEU A 439 -98.18 -25.06 -54.52
CA LEU A 439 -99.51 -25.01 -53.93
C LEU A 439 -100.34 -23.82 -54.43
N LYS A 440 -99.71 -22.66 -54.66
CA LYS A 440 -100.41 -21.47 -55.20
C LYS A 440 -100.99 -21.73 -56.59
N ALA A 441 -100.22 -22.37 -57.47
CA ALA A 441 -100.70 -22.74 -58.82
C ALA A 441 -101.95 -23.66 -58.75
N GLN A 442 -102.03 -24.56 -57.78
CA GLN A 442 -103.21 -25.40 -57.56
C GLN A 442 -104.43 -24.58 -57.12
N VAL A 443 -104.26 -23.56 -56.28
CA VAL A 443 -105.37 -22.71 -55.78
C VAL A 443 -105.97 -21.86 -56.89
N ASP A 444 -105.15 -21.30 -57.78
CA ASP A 444 -105.65 -20.44 -58.87
C ASP A 444 -106.49 -21.24 -59.90
N ILE A 445 -106.19 -22.52 -60.12
CA ILE A 445 -107.02 -23.46 -60.91
C ILE A 445 -108.41 -23.66 -60.29
N GLU A 446 -108.50 -23.85 -58.98
CA GLU A 446 -109.80 -24.01 -58.29
C GLU A 446 -110.60 -22.70 -58.24
N ARG A 447 -109.93 -21.55 -58.15
CA ARG A 447 -110.56 -20.23 -58.17
C ARG A 447 -111.30 -19.94 -59.48
N GLN A 448 -110.75 -20.36 -60.63
CA GLN A 448 -111.39 -20.16 -61.92
C GLN A 448 -112.80 -20.80 -61.97
N LYS A 449 -112.91 -22.07 -61.54
CA LYS A 449 -114.16 -22.83 -61.48
C LYS A 449 -115.22 -22.13 -60.61
N VAL A 450 -114.80 -21.52 -59.49
CA VAL A 450 -115.71 -20.76 -58.61
C VAL A 450 -116.15 -19.44 -59.26
N GLY A 451 -115.34 -18.84 -60.12
CA GLY A 451 -115.74 -17.68 -60.93
C GLY A 451 -116.86 -18.03 -61.93
N GLU A 452 -116.71 -19.15 -62.63
CA GLU A 452 -117.71 -19.69 -63.58
C GLU A 452 -119.06 -19.96 -62.89
N LEU A 453 -119.04 -20.54 -61.69
CA LEU A 453 -120.25 -20.76 -60.88
C LEU A 453 -120.92 -19.45 -60.41
N LYS A 454 -120.12 -18.43 -60.03
CA LYS A 454 -120.65 -17.13 -59.57
C LYS A 454 -121.27 -16.30 -60.69
N ALA A 455 -120.82 -16.47 -61.94
CA ALA A 455 -121.40 -15.79 -63.10
C ALA A 455 -122.89 -16.11 -63.33
N MET A 456 -123.43 -17.16 -62.70
CA MET A 456 -124.84 -17.56 -62.78
C MET A 456 -125.75 -16.88 -61.74
N GLN A 457 -125.24 -16.00 -60.86
CA GLN A 457 -125.93 -15.67 -59.60
C GLN A 457 -125.93 -14.16 -59.20
N SER A 458 -126.64 -13.27 -59.92
CA SER A 458 -127.00 -11.94 -59.36
C SER A 458 -128.01 -11.13 -60.20
N THR A 459 -129.19 -10.80 -59.65
CA THR A 459 -130.01 -9.63 -60.04
C THR A 459 -130.96 -9.16 -58.91
N SER A 460 -131.12 -7.83 -58.79
CA SER A 460 -132.22 -7.08 -58.15
C SER A 460 -132.22 -6.86 -56.62
N ASP A 461 -132.68 -5.66 -56.23
CA ASP A 461 -132.52 -5.05 -54.90
C ASP A 461 -133.81 -4.36 -54.40
N SER A 462 -133.90 -4.14 -53.08
CA SER A 462 -134.82 -3.18 -52.44
C SER A 462 -134.51 -2.95 -50.95
N THR A 463 -133.95 -3.97 -50.28
CA THR A 463 -133.41 -3.91 -48.90
C THR A 463 -132.30 -2.87 -48.71
N GLU A 464 -131.76 -2.33 -49.80
CA GLU A 464 -130.55 -1.54 -49.85
C GLU A 464 -130.64 -0.17 -49.15
N LEU A 465 -131.75 0.55 -49.23
CA LEU A 465 -131.85 1.87 -48.57
C LEU A 465 -131.87 1.73 -47.04
N GLN A 466 -132.53 0.69 -46.51
CA GLN A 466 -132.52 0.40 -45.07
C GLN A 466 -131.18 -0.24 -44.63
N ARG A 467 -130.47 -0.92 -45.53
CA ARG A 467 -129.07 -1.34 -45.35
C ARG A 467 -128.17 -0.11 -45.19
N LEU A 468 -128.24 0.86 -46.10
CA LEU A 468 -127.41 2.07 -46.09
C LEU A 468 -127.57 2.90 -44.80
N LEU A 469 -128.79 3.08 -44.28
CA LEU A 469 -128.98 3.79 -43.00
C LEU A 469 -128.33 3.05 -41.81
N LYS A 470 -128.44 1.71 -41.79
CA LYS A 470 -127.76 0.88 -40.79
C LYS A 470 -126.24 0.91 -40.95
N THR A 471 -125.74 0.96 -42.19
CA THR A 471 -124.32 1.17 -42.48
C THR A 471 -123.85 2.51 -41.91
N ALA A 472 -124.53 3.62 -42.19
CA ALA A 472 -124.14 4.95 -41.70
C ALA A 472 -124.08 5.05 -40.16
N HIS A 473 -125.00 4.40 -39.43
CA HIS A 473 -124.92 4.32 -37.96
C HIS A 473 -123.72 3.46 -37.50
N ALA A 474 -123.49 2.30 -38.12
CA ALA A 474 -122.33 1.46 -37.81
C ALA A 474 -121.00 2.14 -38.15
N GLU A 475 -120.97 3.01 -39.17
CA GLU A 475 -119.80 3.81 -39.52
C GLU A 475 -119.53 4.95 -38.54
N ARG A 476 -120.56 5.60 -37.99
CA ARG A 476 -120.39 6.52 -36.86
C ARG A 476 -119.76 5.79 -35.67
N ASP A 477 -120.33 4.64 -35.28
CA ASP A 477 -119.87 3.90 -34.10
C ASP A 477 -118.43 3.37 -34.31
N ARG A 478 -118.07 3.02 -35.55
CA ARG A 478 -116.69 2.72 -35.96
C ARG A 478 -115.77 3.94 -35.84
N LEU A 479 -116.18 5.11 -36.33
CA LEU A 479 -115.39 6.35 -36.26
C LEU A 479 -115.20 6.84 -34.81
N GLU A 480 -116.20 6.65 -33.94
CA GLU A 480 -116.06 6.95 -32.51
C GLU A 480 -115.02 6.02 -31.84
N LEU A 481 -115.03 4.72 -32.17
CA LEU A 481 -113.99 3.78 -31.74
C LEU A 481 -112.60 4.16 -32.29
N GLU A 482 -112.47 4.39 -33.60
CA GLU A 482 -111.22 4.84 -34.26
C GLU A 482 -110.66 6.12 -33.60
N LEU A 483 -111.52 7.07 -33.22
CA LEU A 483 -111.14 8.31 -32.55
C LEU A 483 -110.70 8.08 -31.10
N THR A 484 -111.31 7.14 -30.37
CA THR A 484 -110.80 6.74 -29.05
C THR A 484 -109.46 5.99 -29.14
N GLN A 485 -109.26 5.17 -30.16
CA GLN A 485 -107.99 4.49 -30.41
C GLN A 485 -106.89 5.51 -30.72
N LEU A 486 -107.11 6.43 -31.66
CA LEU A 486 -106.19 7.52 -31.99
C LEU A 486 -105.80 8.38 -30.77
N ARG A 487 -106.73 8.64 -29.84
CA ARG A 487 -106.42 9.33 -28.58
C ARG A 487 -105.52 8.50 -27.66
N GLN A 488 -105.76 7.19 -27.57
CA GLN A 488 -104.94 6.29 -26.77
C GLN A 488 -103.56 6.07 -27.41
N ASP A 489 -103.47 6.09 -28.73
CA ASP A 489 -102.22 5.99 -29.49
C ASP A 489 -101.37 7.27 -29.34
N LEU A 490 -102.00 8.45 -29.37
CA LEU A 490 -101.33 9.73 -29.09
C LEU A 490 -100.80 9.80 -27.65
N LEU A 491 -101.54 9.28 -26.67
CA LEU A 491 -101.06 9.19 -25.28
C LEU A 491 -99.86 8.25 -25.16
N ARG A 492 -99.93 7.04 -25.75
CA ARG A 492 -98.79 6.11 -25.76
C ARG A 492 -97.56 6.70 -26.44
N ALA A 493 -97.71 7.36 -27.59
CA ALA A 493 -96.62 8.03 -28.28
C ALA A 493 -96.03 9.20 -27.46
N HIS A 494 -96.84 9.89 -26.66
CA HIS A 494 -96.36 10.93 -25.74
C HIS A 494 -95.55 10.33 -24.58
N ASP A 495 -96.07 9.29 -23.91
CA ASP A 495 -95.37 8.56 -22.84
C ASP A 495 -94.04 7.96 -23.34
N GLU A 496 -94.04 7.38 -24.54
CA GLU A 496 -92.84 6.88 -25.24
C GLU A 496 -91.84 8.00 -25.54
N THR A 497 -92.32 9.19 -25.95
CA THR A 497 -91.46 10.35 -26.22
C THR A 497 -90.81 10.88 -24.94
N GLU A 498 -91.56 11.01 -23.84
CA GLU A 498 -90.97 11.41 -22.55
C GLU A 498 -89.98 10.36 -22.03
N HIS A 499 -90.28 9.07 -22.21
CA HIS A 499 -89.36 7.98 -21.84
C HIS A 499 -88.06 8.06 -22.65
N VAL A 500 -88.14 8.27 -23.97
CA VAL A 500 -86.95 8.46 -24.82
C VAL A 500 -86.18 9.70 -24.40
N GLN A 501 -86.84 10.83 -24.16
CA GLN A 501 -86.19 12.08 -23.72
C GLN A 501 -85.46 11.91 -22.37
N ALA A 502 -86.10 11.27 -21.38
CA ALA A 502 -85.46 10.95 -20.11
C ALA A 502 -84.28 9.96 -20.27
N SER A 503 -84.36 9.03 -21.22
CA SER A 503 -83.26 8.12 -21.55
C SER A 503 -82.08 8.86 -22.20
N MET A 504 -82.35 9.81 -23.10
CA MET A 504 -81.35 10.65 -23.76
C MET A 504 -80.59 11.51 -22.76
N SER A 505 -81.27 12.27 -21.90
CA SER A 505 -80.61 13.08 -20.87
C SER A 505 -79.76 12.24 -19.90
N LYS A 506 -80.17 10.99 -19.65
CA LYS A 506 -79.40 10.02 -18.84
C LYS A 506 -78.18 9.45 -19.57
N VAL A 507 -78.18 9.42 -20.90
CA VAL A 507 -77.02 9.06 -21.74
C VAL A 507 -76.08 10.26 -21.87
N GLU A 508 -76.61 11.46 -22.09
CA GLU A 508 -75.83 12.72 -22.16
C GLU A 508 -75.05 12.98 -20.87
N ALA A 509 -75.70 12.89 -19.70
CA ALA A 509 -75.05 13.03 -18.40
C ALA A 509 -73.99 11.94 -18.14
N LYS A 510 -74.16 10.73 -18.68
CA LYS A 510 -73.12 9.69 -18.66
C LYS A 510 -71.96 10.02 -19.59
N GLY A 511 -72.24 10.57 -20.78
CA GLY A 511 -71.23 11.01 -21.73
C GLY A 511 -70.34 12.10 -21.14
N GLN A 512 -70.95 13.14 -20.58
CA GLN A 512 -70.25 14.19 -19.83
C GLN A 512 -69.37 13.61 -18.72
N GLN A 513 -69.92 12.72 -17.87
CA GLN A 513 -69.16 12.09 -16.79
C GLN A 513 -68.05 11.11 -17.26
N VAL A 514 -68.08 10.66 -18.52
CA VAL A 514 -66.97 9.91 -19.13
C VAL A 514 -65.93 10.86 -19.70
N GLN A 515 -66.36 11.96 -20.33
CA GLN A 515 -65.51 13.03 -20.86
C GLN A 515 -64.70 13.72 -19.76
N GLU A 516 -65.33 14.17 -18.66
CA GLU A 516 -64.66 14.72 -17.48
C GLU A 516 -63.58 13.77 -16.93
N ARG A 517 -63.84 12.45 -16.97
CA ARG A 517 -62.89 11.42 -16.53
C ARG A 517 -61.80 11.10 -17.56
N ALA A 518 -61.97 11.48 -18.82
CA ALA A 518 -60.91 11.42 -19.82
C ALA A 518 -59.98 12.62 -19.61
N GLU A 519 -60.54 13.83 -19.59
CA GLU A 519 -59.85 15.11 -19.39
C GLU A 519 -59.02 15.12 -18.08
N MET A 520 -59.60 14.70 -16.96
CA MET A 520 -58.88 14.60 -15.68
C MET A 520 -57.69 13.62 -15.71
N ARG A 521 -57.73 12.57 -16.55
CA ARG A 521 -56.61 11.63 -16.73
C ARG A 521 -55.59 12.13 -17.73
N GLU A 522 -56.03 12.83 -18.78
CA GLU A 522 -55.14 13.51 -19.73
C GLU A 522 -54.29 14.52 -18.97
N GLU A 523 -54.91 15.39 -18.17
CA GLU A 523 -54.20 16.32 -17.28
C GLU A 523 -53.22 15.62 -16.31
N GLU A 524 -53.60 14.48 -15.72
CA GLU A 524 -52.75 13.71 -14.82
C GLU A 524 -51.53 13.14 -15.56
N LEU A 525 -51.72 12.64 -16.79
CA LEU A 525 -50.66 12.16 -17.65
C LEU A 525 -49.75 13.31 -18.12
N THR A 526 -50.29 14.47 -18.50
CA THR A 526 -49.48 15.66 -18.85
C THR A 526 -48.59 16.08 -17.68
N LYS A 527 -49.14 16.13 -16.45
CA LYS A 527 -48.38 16.49 -15.23
C LYS A 527 -47.30 15.46 -14.88
N ARG A 528 -47.54 14.17 -15.16
CA ARG A 528 -46.51 13.11 -15.04
C ARG A 528 -45.43 13.24 -16.11
N LEU A 529 -45.79 13.52 -17.36
CA LEU A 529 -44.84 13.71 -18.45
C LEU A 529 -43.92 14.90 -18.19
N SER A 530 -44.45 16.06 -17.76
CA SER A 530 -43.61 17.22 -17.43
C SER A 530 -42.69 16.96 -16.23
N ALA A 531 -43.15 16.23 -15.21
CA ALA A 531 -42.31 15.85 -14.06
C ALA A 531 -41.19 14.87 -14.46
N LEU A 532 -41.44 13.97 -15.42
CA LEU A 532 -40.40 13.08 -15.97
C LEU A 532 -39.43 13.83 -16.88
N GLU A 533 -39.89 14.85 -17.63
CA GLU A 533 -39.03 15.73 -18.44
C GLU A 533 -38.11 16.58 -17.55
N GLU A 534 -38.64 17.19 -16.48
CA GLU A 534 -37.85 17.90 -15.46
C GLU A 534 -36.82 16.97 -14.78
N ALA A 535 -37.22 15.75 -14.40
CA ALA A 535 -36.30 14.75 -13.84
C ALA A 535 -35.21 14.33 -14.84
N GLY A 536 -35.55 14.20 -16.12
CA GLY A 536 -34.61 13.93 -17.21
C GLY A 536 -33.56 15.04 -17.37
N ILE A 537 -33.98 16.31 -17.33
CA ILE A 537 -33.08 17.47 -17.37
C ILE A 537 -32.13 17.49 -16.16
N VAL A 538 -32.63 17.17 -14.96
CA VAL A 538 -31.80 17.06 -13.75
C VAL A 538 -30.78 15.91 -13.87
N ALA A 539 -31.20 14.76 -14.40
CA ALA A 539 -30.31 13.61 -14.62
C ALA A 539 -29.24 13.89 -15.70
N GLU A 540 -29.61 14.55 -16.81
CA GLU A 540 -28.65 14.95 -17.85
C GLU A 540 -27.62 15.95 -17.29
N LYS A 541 -28.05 16.90 -16.47
CA LYS A 541 -27.14 17.81 -15.75
C LYS A 541 -26.20 17.03 -14.82
N GLN A 542 -26.71 16.09 -14.03
CA GLN A 542 -25.88 15.26 -13.15
C GLN A 542 -24.84 14.46 -13.97
N VAL A 543 -25.22 13.90 -15.12
CA VAL A 543 -24.31 13.21 -16.03
C VAL A 543 -23.25 14.16 -16.60
N LYS A 544 -23.56 15.43 -16.84
CA LYS A 544 -22.57 16.45 -17.24
C LYS A 544 -21.61 16.79 -16.09
N ASP A 545 -22.14 17.10 -14.91
CA ASP A 545 -21.34 17.45 -13.72
C ASP A 545 -20.39 16.28 -13.34
N MET A 546 -20.84 15.02 -13.50
CA MET A 546 -20.01 13.82 -13.35
C MET A 546 -18.94 13.69 -14.44
N LYS A 547 -19.23 14.01 -15.71
CA LYS A 547 -18.22 14.00 -16.79
C LYS A 547 -17.13 15.04 -16.56
N GLU A 548 -17.50 16.23 -16.10
CA GLU A 548 -16.53 17.28 -15.74
C GLU A 548 -15.63 16.81 -14.58
N THR A 549 -16.22 16.17 -13.55
CA THR A 549 -15.45 15.53 -12.47
C THR A 549 -14.52 14.41 -12.96
N ILE A 550 -14.91 13.63 -13.97
CA ILE A 550 -14.05 12.58 -14.57
C ILE A 550 -12.85 13.21 -15.28
N PHE A 551 -13.06 14.23 -16.13
CA PHE A 551 -11.95 14.91 -16.81
C PHE A 551 -10.95 15.56 -15.84
N GLU A 552 -11.44 16.16 -14.74
CA GLU A 552 -10.56 16.71 -13.69
C GLU A 552 -9.70 15.62 -13.02
N LEU A 553 -10.24 14.42 -12.82
CA LEU A 553 -9.50 13.29 -12.25
C LEU A 553 -8.53 12.65 -13.25
N GLU A 554 -8.88 12.61 -14.54
CA GLU A 554 -7.99 12.14 -15.61
C GLU A 554 -6.75 13.06 -15.75
N ASP A 555 -6.95 14.39 -15.73
CA ASP A 555 -5.85 15.36 -15.75
C ASP A 555 -4.93 15.23 -14.52
N GLN A 556 -5.50 15.07 -13.32
CA GLN A 556 -4.73 14.82 -12.09
C GLN A 556 -3.90 13.53 -12.17
N VAL A 557 -4.44 12.46 -12.75
CA VAL A 557 -3.72 11.19 -12.93
C VAL A 557 -2.56 11.34 -13.92
N GLU A 558 -2.74 12.07 -15.03
CA GLU A 558 -1.67 12.28 -16.00
C GLU A 558 -0.61 13.29 -15.49
N GLN A 559 -1.01 14.31 -14.73
CA GLN A 559 -0.09 15.18 -13.99
C GLN A 559 0.77 14.37 -12.99
N GLN A 560 0.16 13.46 -12.21
CA GLN A 560 0.91 12.61 -11.28
C GLN A 560 1.84 11.64 -12.01
N ARG A 561 1.47 11.15 -13.20
CA ARG A 561 2.37 10.35 -14.06
C ARG A 561 3.58 11.15 -14.52
N ALA A 562 3.39 12.39 -14.97
CA ALA A 562 4.48 13.28 -15.35
C ALA A 562 5.42 13.59 -14.17
N ILE A 563 4.87 13.83 -12.96
CA ILE A 563 5.65 14.02 -11.73
C ILE A 563 6.45 12.75 -11.40
N ASN A 564 5.82 11.57 -11.43
CA ASN A 564 6.49 10.30 -11.15
C ASN A 564 7.64 10.01 -12.14
N LEU A 565 7.46 10.32 -13.43
CA LEU A 565 8.52 10.20 -14.44
C LEU A 565 9.70 11.14 -14.15
N HIS A 566 9.44 12.41 -13.80
CA HIS A 566 10.49 13.35 -13.41
C HIS A 566 11.23 12.90 -12.14
N THR A 567 10.50 12.43 -11.12
CA THR A 567 11.10 11.91 -9.88
C THR A 567 11.96 10.67 -10.15
N ASN A 568 11.50 9.73 -10.98
CA ASN A 568 12.29 8.55 -11.37
C ASN A 568 13.58 8.95 -12.12
N GLN A 569 13.51 9.91 -13.04
CA GLN A 569 14.71 10.45 -13.71
C GLN A 569 15.67 11.09 -12.69
N THR A 570 15.15 11.88 -11.75
CA THR A 570 15.95 12.51 -10.69
C THR A 570 16.64 11.48 -9.80
N VAL A 571 15.95 10.37 -9.47
CA VAL A 571 16.52 9.24 -8.71
C VAL A 571 17.65 8.58 -9.51
N LEU A 572 17.44 8.26 -10.79
CA LEU A 572 18.48 7.68 -11.66
C LEU A 572 19.71 8.59 -11.76
N ASP A 573 19.53 9.91 -11.88
CA ASP A 573 20.66 10.86 -11.94
C ASP A 573 21.42 10.93 -10.61
N LEU A 574 20.73 10.83 -9.47
CA LEU A 574 21.35 10.75 -8.14
C LEU A 574 22.06 9.41 -7.89
N GLU A 575 21.49 8.28 -8.29
CA GLU A 575 22.14 6.95 -8.23
C GLU A 575 23.44 6.94 -9.06
N ASN A 576 23.39 7.51 -10.27
CA ASN A 576 24.58 7.68 -11.12
C ASN A 576 25.61 8.65 -10.53
N LEU A 577 25.22 9.59 -9.68
CA LEU A 577 26.15 10.47 -8.96
C LEU A 577 26.77 9.75 -7.74
N VAL A 578 25.97 9.04 -6.94
CA VAL A 578 26.44 8.23 -5.80
C VAL A 578 27.48 7.23 -6.27
N LYS A 579 27.20 6.48 -7.34
CA LYS A 579 28.15 5.50 -7.90
C LYS A 579 29.50 6.13 -8.28
N LYS A 580 29.49 7.33 -8.89
CA LYS A 580 30.74 8.06 -9.23
C LYS A 580 31.51 8.51 -7.99
N LEU A 581 30.80 8.88 -6.92
CA LEU A 581 31.42 9.24 -5.64
C LEU A 581 32.00 8.00 -4.92
N GLU A 582 31.36 6.83 -5.05
CA GLU A 582 31.91 5.55 -4.57
C GLU A 582 33.17 5.14 -5.34
N GLU A 583 33.17 5.26 -6.66
CA GLU A 583 34.33 5.03 -7.52
C GLU A 583 35.50 5.98 -7.16
N GLN A 584 35.22 7.27 -6.95
CA GLN A 584 36.20 8.27 -6.51
C GLN A 584 36.73 7.98 -5.09
N LYS A 585 35.85 7.61 -4.15
CA LYS A 585 36.22 7.21 -2.79
C LYS A 585 37.15 5.99 -2.81
N PHE A 586 36.83 4.97 -3.59
CA PHE A 586 37.64 3.76 -3.70
C PHE A 586 39.06 4.06 -4.21
N GLU A 587 39.19 4.89 -5.26
CA GLU A 587 40.50 5.29 -5.76
C GLU A 587 41.25 6.20 -4.76
N ALA A 588 40.56 7.10 -4.06
CA ALA A 588 41.18 7.90 -2.99
C ALA A 588 41.69 7.03 -1.82
N GLU A 589 40.92 6.03 -1.38
CA GLU A 589 41.37 5.05 -0.38
C GLU A 589 42.57 4.22 -0.87
N ARG A 590 42.62 3.90 -2.17
CA ARG A 590 43.73 3.19 -2.79
C ARG A 590 44.99 4.05 -2.82
N GLN A 591 44.89 5.32 -3.20
CA GLN A 591 46.00 6.27 -3.17
C GLN A 591 46.50 6.49 -1.73
N LEU A 592 45.60 6.62 -0.75
CA LEU A 592 45.96 6.66 0.68
C LEU A 592 46.71 5.40 1.12
N LYS A 593 46.30 4.20 0.68
CA LYS A 593 47.01 2.93 0.98
C LYS A 593 48.41 2.88 0.34
N ILE A 594 48.59 3.46 -0.85
CA ILE A 594 49.90 3.57 -1.52
C ILE A 594 50.82 4.53 -0.75
N VAL A 595 50.36 5.76 -0.48
CA VAL A 595 51.15 6.76 0.27
C VAL A 595 51.45 6.28 1.70
N SER A 596 50.50 5.64 2.38
CA SER A 596 50.73 5.07 3.72
C SER A 596 51.80 3.98 3.72
N ARG A 597 51.93 3.22 2.62
CA ARG A 597 53.00 2.24 2.44
C ARG A 597 54.34 2.94 2.21
N GLN A 598 54.40 3.93 1.31
CA GLN A 598 55.61 4.69 1.03
C GLN A 598 56.16 5.39 2.29
N MET A 599 55.28 6.06 3.06
CA MET A 599 55.63 6.66 4.36
C MET A 599 56.16 5.65 5.39
N LYS A 600 55.84 4.35 5.27
CA LYS A 600 56.43 3.29 6.09
C LYS A 600 57.79 2.86 5.55
N GLU A 601 57.90 2.68 4.23
CA GLU A 601 59.15 2.31 3.55
C GLU A 601 60.24 3.38 3.81
N GLU A 602 59.92 4.66 3.62
CA GLU A 602 60.82 5.79 3.96
C GLU A 602 61.20 5.83 5.46
N LYS A 603 60.28 5.48 6.36
CA LYS A 603 60.55 5.42 7.80
C LYS A 603 61.48 4.25 8.16
N ASP A 604 61.25 3.08 7.57
CA ASP A 604 62.08 1.90 7.80
C ASP A 604 63.49 2.11 7.19
N GLU A 605 63.59 2.78 6.02
CA GLU A 605 64.85 3.26 5.44
C GLU A 605 65.57 4.27 6.33
N TRP A 606 64.86 5.25 6.92
CA TRP A 606 65.45 6.20 7.86
C TRP A 606 66.00 5.52 9.13
N HIS A 607 65.30 4.50 9.65
CA HIS A 607 65.79 3.70 10.77
C HIS A 607 67.03 2.88 10.39
N GLN A 608 67.11 2.33 9.18
CA GLN A 608 68.32 1.67 8.68
C GLN A 608 69.48 2.67 8.54
N PHE A 609 69.27 3.84 7.93
CA PHE A 609 70.27 4.90 7.82
C PHE A 609 70.79 5.35 9.20
N GLN A 610 69.92 5.43 10.21
CA GLN A 610 70.33 5.72 11.59
C GLN A 610 71.24 4.63 12.17
N ALA A 611 70.95 3.34 11.93
CA ALA A 611 71.78 2.22 12.38
C ALA A 611 73.12 2.15 11.64
N ASP A 612 73.13 2.41 10.33
CA ASP A 612 74.34 2.48 9.51
C ASP A 612 75.23 3.66 9.96
N LEU A 613 74.64 4.82 10.24
CA LEU A 613 75.34 5.98 10.77
C LEU A 613 75.93 5.72 12.18
N GLN A 614 75.18 5.05 13.06
CA GLN A 614 75.70 4.61 14.37
C GLN A 614 76.89 3.65 14.21
N THR A 615 76.79 2.70 13.28
CA THR A 615 77.88 1.76 12.96
C THR A 615 79.12 2.49 12.42
N ALA A 616 78.93 3.44 11.50
CA ALA A 616 80.01 4.27 10.97
C ALA A 616 80.67 5.15 12.04
N VAL A 617 79.90 5.67 13.01
CA VAL A 617 80.42 6.43 14.15
C VAL A 617 81.20 5.54 15.13
N VAL A 618 80.80 4.28 15.34
CA VAL A 618 81.60 3.31 16.12
C VAL A 618 82.92 3.02 15.42
N VAL A 619 82.88 2.58 14.15
CA VAL A 619 84.08 2.28 13.35
C VAL A 619 85.04 3.47 13.26
N ALA A 620 84.53 4.70 13.09
CA ALA A 620 85.35 5.91 13.08
C ALA A 620 85.98 6.23 14.46
N ASN A 621 85.34 5.84 15.57
CA ASN A 621 85.93 5.94 16.90
C ASN A 621 86.98 4.85 17.15
N ASP A 622 86.76 3.63 16.67
CA ASP A 622 87.71 2.52 16.80
C ASP A 622 88.99 2.81 16.01
N ILE A 623 88.88 3.19 14.72
CA ILE A 623 90.02 3.63 13.90
C ILE A 623 90.78 4.79 14.55
N LYS A 624 90.08 5.73 15.19
CA LYS A 624 90.70 6.84 15.95
C LYS A 624 91.44 6.35 17.20
N VAL A 625 90.95 5.31 17.88
CA VAL A 625 91.62 4.70 19.05
C VAL A 625 92.83 3.88 18.61
N GLU A 626 92.71 3.11 17.53
CA GLU A 626 93.81 2.36 16.90
C GLU A 626 94.93 3.30 16.44
N ALA A 627 94.64 4.31 15.62
CA ALA A 627 95.63 5.28 15.18
C ALA A 627 96.27 6.07 16.33
N GLN A 628 95.53 6.36 17.40
CA GLN A 628 96.12 6.92 18.62
C GLN A 628 97.04 5.92 19.34
N GLN A 629 96.72 4.63 19.32
CA GLN A 629 97.54 3.59 19.95
C GLN A 629 98.81 3.32 19.15
N GLU A 630 98.73 3.29 17.81
CA GLU A 630 99.89 3.28 16.92
C GLU A 630 100.78 4.51 17.13
N LEU A 631 100.18 5.70 17.26
CA LEU A 631 100.94 6.91 17.58
C LEU A 631 101.64 6.82 18.96
N ARG A 632 101.06 6.12 19.95
CA ARG A 632 101.72 5.84 21.25
C ARG A 632 102.84 4.81 21.10
N THR A 633 102.66 3.73 20.34
CA THR A 633 103.72 2.72 20.15
C THR A 633 104.89 3.25 19.33
N LEU A 634 104.63 4.02 18.26
CA LEU A 634 105.65 4.73 17.48
C LEU A 634 106.40 5.76 18.32
N ARG A 635 105.71 6.52 19.19
CA ARG A 635 106.39 7.44 20.13
C ARG A 635 107.27 6.72 21.14
N ARG A 636 106.83 5.57 21.68
CA ARG A 636 107.66 4.72 22.55
C ARG A 636 108.88 4.19 21.79
N GLN A 637 108.70 3.67 20.58
CA GLN A 637 109.80 3.18 19.75
C GLN A 637 110.80 4.31 19.42
N LEU A 638 110.31 5.51 19.09
CA LEU A 638 111.16 6.68 18.88
C LEU A 638 111.94 7.07 20.14
N GLN A 639 111.32 7.05 21.33
CA GLN A 639 112.03 7.29 22.59
C GLN A 639 113.07 6.21 22.85
N GLU A 640 112.75 4.93 22.65
CA GLU A 640 113.71 3.84 22.84
C GLU A 640 114.89 3.92 21.84
N GLU A 641 114.66 4.33 20.59
CA GLU A 641 115.74 4.57 19.62
C GLU A 641 116.53 5.85 19.95
N GLN A 642 115.91 6.88 20.52
CA GLN A 642 116.62 8.05 21.06
C GLN A 642 117.48 7.67 22.27
N ASP A 643 116.98 6.84 23.18
CA ASP A 643 117.71 6.34 24.34
C ASP A 643 118.86 5.41 23.92
N ARG A 644 118.63 4.53 22.92
CA ARG A 644 119.67 3.71 22.29
C ARG A 644 120.73 4.56 21.60
N SER A 645 120.32 5.59 20.86
CA SER A 645 121.22 6.53 20.19
C SER A 645 122.04 7.35 21.18
N ALA A 646 121.41 7.88 22.24
CA ALA A 646 122.09 8.60 23.32
C ALA A 646 123.09 7.70 24.07
N LYS A 647 122.72 6.44 24.34
CA LYS A 647 123.64 5.46 24.92
C LYS A 647 124.82 5.15 23.99
N LEU A 648 124.58 4.93 22.69
CA LEU A 648 125.63 4.74 21.70
C LEU A 648 126.50 5.99 21.55
N SER A 649 125.95 7.19 21.77
CA SER A 649 126.71 8.44 21.76
C SER A 649 127.62 8.54 22.99
N LEU A 650 127.14 8.16 24.19
CA LEU A 650 127.97 8.04 25.40
C LEU A 650 129.05 6.96 25.26
N ASP A 651 128.72 5.80 24.66
CA ASP A 651 129.69 4.74 24.38
C ASP A 651 130.74 5.20 23.33
N LEU A 652 130.33 6.00 22.33
CA LEU A 652 131.24 6.61 21.35
C LEU A 652 132.09 7.73 21.95
N GLU A 653 131.56 8.57 22.86
CA GLU A 653 132.33 9.56 23.60
C GLU A 653 133.36 8.88 24.52
N ALA A 654 133.00 7.78 25.18
CA ALA A 654 133.93 6.97 25.96
C ALA A 654 135.05 6.36 25.09
N LEU A 655 134.75 5.95 23.86
CA LEU A 655 135.75 5.47 22.89
C LEU A 655 136.60 6.60 22.28
N GLN A 656 136.03 7.78 22.02
CA GLN A 656 136.76 8.96 21.56
C GLN A 656 137.66 9.54 22.66
N GLY A 657 137.28 9.39 23.94
CA GLY A 657 138.14 9.65 25.10
C GLY A 657 139.46 8.86 25.10
N VAL A 658 139.58 7.82 24.27
CA VAL A 658 140.81 7.02 24.08
C VAL A 658 141.59 7.45 22.82
N ARG A 659 141.09 8.36 21.96
CA ARG A 659 141.85 8.96 20.84
C ARG A 659 141.52 10.43 20.50
N ILE A 660 142.40 11.31 20.99
CA ILE A 660 142.96 12.50 20.30
C ILE A 660 142.00 13.68 20.00
N VAL A 661 142.10 14.72 20.85
CA VAL A 661 142.40 16.16 20.57
C VAL A 661 141.91 16.76 19.21
N PRO A 662 141.24 17.94 19.21
CA PRO A 662 140.22 18.28 18.22
C PRO A 662 140.70 19.03 16.96
N GLY A 663 139.82 19.14 15.95
CA GLY A 663 140.04 20.00 14.78
C GLY A 663 138.79 20.35 13.96
N ALA A 664 138.75 21.62 13.53
CA ALA A 664 138.05 22.20 12.37
C ALA A 664 136.50 22.13 12.22
N THR A 665 135.93 23.34 12.21
CA THR A 665 134.68 23.76 11.55
C THR A 665 134.50 23.28 10.11
N PHE A 666 133.25 23.11 9.64
CA PHE A 666 132.85 23.55 8.29
C PHE A 666 131.33 23.80 8.15
N ASP A 667 130.96 24.86 7.44
CA ASP A 667 129.59 25.12 6.95
C ASP A 667 129.30 24.34 5.66
N THR A 668 128.10 23.76 5.52
CA THR A 668 127.58 23.29 4.22
C THR A 668 126.08 23.56 4.04
N LYS A 669 125.76 24.54 3.18
CA LYS A 669 124.45 24.69 2.51
C LYS A 669 124.09 23.46 1.67
N THR A 670 122.81 23.08 1.66
CA THR A 670 121.98 22.51 0.55
C THR A 670 120.56 22.37 1.15
N ALA A 671 119.45 22.96 0.68
CA ALA A 671 118.83 23.05 -0.67
C ALA A 671 118.09 21.76 -1.09
N VAL A 672 117.20 21.83 -2.11
CA VAL A 672 116.19 20.81 -2.50
C VAL A 672 114.99 20.78 -1.51
N GLU A 673 113.83 21.39 -1.80
CA GLU A 673 112.75 21.07 -2.78
C GLU A 673 111.84 19.89 -2.36
N GLY A 674 110.52 20.03 -2.55
CA GLY A 674 109.56 18.92 -2.37
C GLY A 674 108.15 19.27 -1.86
N HIS A 675 107.39 20.07 -2.63
CA HIS A 675 105.92 20.29 -2.55
C HIS A 675 105.24 20.46 -1.18
#